data_AF-A0A6A1QHY6-F1
#
_entry.id   AF-A0A6A1QHY6-F1
#
_cell.length_a   1.000
_cell.length_b   1.000
_cell.length_c   1.000
_cell.angle_alpha   90.00
_cell.angle_beta   90.00
_cell.angle_gamma   90.00
#
_symmetry.space_group_name_H-M   'P 1'
#
loop_
_entity.id
_entity.type
_entity.pdbx_description
1 polymer ?
#
loop_
_entity_poly.entity_id
_entity_poly.type
_entity_poly.pdbx_seq_one_letter_code
_entity_poly.pdbx_strand_id
1 'polypeptide(L)'
;AAAPRLLSGSDGMKAPGRLLLVILCSLGFSAVYILLCCWACLPFCLASCLDSHLSINPRPTVPGPQHFSGYSSVPDGKPLVREPCRSCAVVSSSGQMLGSGLGAKIDGAECVLRMNQAPTVGFEADVGRRSTLRVISHTSVPLLLRNYSHYFQQARDTVYVVWGQGRHMDRALGGRTYRVLLQLTRTYPGLQVYTFTERMMAYCDQVFQDETGKNRRQSGSFLSTGWFTMILALELCEEIVVYGMVSDSYCREESHPSVPYHYFEKGRLDECQMYLAHERAPRSAHRFITEKAVFSRWAKKRPIVFAHPSWRTQLELRTPRSAGVGGFSASGAQRCLLTSNLLEVAGHKCDPTPLPPGPPAGRWPLPLSRRRREMSSNKEQRSAVFVILFALITILILYSSNSANEVFHYGSLRGRTRRPVNLKKWSITDGYTPILGNKIERAECTIRMNDAPTTGYSADVGNKTTFRVVAHSSVFRVLRRPQEFVNRTPETVFIFWGPPNKMQKPQGSLVRVIQRAGLVFPNMEAYAVSLGRMRQFDDLFRSETGKDREKSHSWLSTGWFTMVIAVELCDHVHVYGMVPPDYCSQRPRLQRMPYHYYEPKGPDECVTYIQNEHSRKGNHHRFITEKRVFSSWAQLDTGEVGLCPAARPRAIVWLIKAGLEEDIISSHSGPGGISWPIRDLGSYV
;
A
#
# COMPACT_ATOMS: atom_id res chain seq x y z
N ALA A 1 -14.40 83.20 23.94
CA ALA A 1 -15.56 82.48 24.47
C ALA A 1 -15.10 81.11 24.97
N ALA A 2 -15.31 80.88 26.27
CA ALA A 2 -15.40 79.61 27.02
C ALA A 2 -14.45 78.43 26.69
N ALA A 3 -13.54 78.15 27.64
CA ALA A 3 -13.43 76.83 28.26
C ALA A 3 -14.44 76.79 29.44
N PRO A 4 -14.97 75.65 29.95
CA PRO A 4 -14.12 74.66 30.64
C PRO A 4 -14.61 73.18 30.77
N ARG A 5 -13.70 72.36 31.34
CA ARG A 5 -13.89 71.26 32.32
C ARG A 5 -14.44 69.89 31.90
N LEU A 6 -13.53 68.92 31.94
CA LEU A 6 -13.71 67.55 32.44
C LEU A 6 -14.35 67.55 33.84
N LEU A 7 -15.33 66.66 34.08
CA LEU A 7 -15.53 65.91 35.32
C LEU A 7 -16.49 64.71 35.13
N SER A 8 -15.98 63.54 35.50
CA SER A 8 -16.58 62.34 36.14
C SER A 8 -18.05 61.96 35.92
N GLY A 9 -18.26 60.69 35.54
CA GLY A 9 -19.52 59.95 35.72
C GLY A 9 -19.33 58.44 35.54
N SER A 10 -18.77 57.78 36.54
CA SER A 10 -18.69 56.32 36.64
C SER A 10 -20.00 55.80 37.24
N ASP A 11 -20.84 55.15 36.43
CA ASP A 11 -21.86 54.22 36.93
C ASP A 11 -21.59 52.82 36.38
N GLY A 12 -20.83 52.07 37.16
CA GLY A 12 -20.60 50.64 36.95
C GLY A 12 -21.86 49.85 37.26
N MET A 13 -22.39 49.14 36.26
CA MET A 13 -23.22 47.98 36.53
C MET A 13 -22.41 47.01 37.42
N LYS A 14 -22.87 46.85 38.66
CA LYS A 14 -22.24 45.99 39.67
C LYS A 14 -21.98 44.59 39.09
N ALA A 15 -20.84 44.00 39.47
CA ALA A 15 -20.36 42.68 39.04
C ALA A 15 -21.41 41.54 38.95
N PRO A 16 -22.49 41.50 39.77
CA PRO A 16 -23.54 40.48 39.61
C PRO A 16 -24.32 40.58 38.29
N GLY A 17 -24.51 41.78 37.75
CA GLY A 17 -25.31 42.00 36.54
C GLY A 17 -24.60 41.54 35.26
N ARG A 18 -23.28 41.67 35.19
CA ARG A 18 -22.47 41.13 34.08
C ARG A 18 -22.43 39.60 34.11
N LEU A 19 -22.35 39.00 35.29
CA LEU A 19 -22.37 37.55 35.43
C LEU A 19 -23.74 36.97 35.05
N LEU A 20 -24.83 37.61 35.46
CA LEU A 20 -26.18 37.20 35.08
C LEU A 20 -26.40 37.28 33.56
N LEU A 21 -25.93 38.36 32.93
CA LEU A 21 -26.02 38.53 31.47
C LEU A 21 -25.23 37.43 30.72
N VAL A 22 -24.02 37.09 31.19
CA VAL A 22 -23.20 36.03 30.59
C VAL A 22 -23.85 34.65 30.77
N ILE A 23 -24.46 34.38 31.93
CA ILE A 23 -25.18 33.12 32.18
C ILE A 23 -26.41 33.03 31.27
N LEU A 24 -27.20 34.10 31.16
CA LEU A 24 -28.39 34.14 30.29
C LEU A 24 -28.02 34.01 28.82
N CYS A 25 -26.96 34.67 28.35
CA CYS A 25 -26.45 34.50 26.99
C CYS A 25 -25.95 33.09 26.74
N SER A 26 -25.28 32.46 27.71
CA SER A 26 -24.76 31.09 27.57
C SER A 26 -25.88 30.05 27.56
N LEU A 27 -26.92 30.24 28.37
CA LEU A 27 -28.12 29.40 28.36
C LEU A 27 -28.91 29.57 27.05
N GLY A 28 -29.04 30.81 26.56
CA GLY A 28 -29.64 31.09 25.26
C GLY A 28 -28.89 30.44 24.10
N PHE A 29 -27.55 30.56 24.08
CA PHE A 29 -26.72 29.90 23.06
C PHE A 29 -26.82 28.37 23.14
N SER A 30 -26.86 27.81 24.36
CA SER A 30 -27.00 26.37 24.56
C SER A 30 -28.36 25.87 24.10
N ALA A 31 -29.44 26.61 24.37
CA ALA A 31 -30.79 26.26 23.92
C ALA A 31 -30.90 26.32 22.39
N VAL A 32 -30.35 27.36 21.75
CA VAL A 32 -30.31 27.49 20.29
C VAL A 32 -29.46 26.39 19.66
N TYR A 33 -28.31 26.06 20.26
CA TYR A 33 -27.45 24.98 19.80
C TYR A 33 -28.13 23.60 19.91
N ILE A 34 -28.85 23.34 21.00
CA ILE A 34 -29.63 22.11 21.17
C ILE A 34 -30.78 22.06 20.16
N LEU A 35 -31.50 23.16 19.95
CA LEU A 35 -32.58 23.24 18.96
C LEU A 35 -32.07 23.03 17.53
N LEU A 36 -30.94 23.64 17.16
CA LEU A 36 -30.30 23.44 15.86
C LEU A 36 -29.75 22.02 15.69
N CYS A 37 -29.16 21.44 16.74
CA CYS A 37 -28.76 20.04 16.73
C CYS A 37 -29.97 19.11 16.60
N CYS A 38 -31.07 19.37 17.29
CA CYS A 38 -32.31 18.59 17.15
C CYS A 38 -32.89 18.74 15.75
N TRP A 39 -32.94 19.96 15.19
CA TRP A 39 -33.49 20.21 13.86
C TRP A 39 -32.62 19.63 12.73
N ALA A 40 -31.29 19.62 12.90
CA ALA A 40 -30.35 19.02 11.96
C ALA A 40 -30.23 17.49 12.12
N CYS A 41 -30.33 16.97 13.35
CA CYS A 41 -30.18 15.54 13.62
C CYS A 41 -31.49 14.76 13.56
N LEU A 42 -32.67 15.35 13.80
CA LEU A 42 -33.95 14.63 13.68
C LEU A 42 -34.20 14.09 12.26
N PRO A 43 -33.98 14.85 11.17
CA PRO A 43 -34.17 14.32 9.81
C PRO A 43 -33.19 13.19 9.48
N PHE A 44 -31.94 13.29 9.96
CA PHE A 44 -30.91 12.26 9.77
C PHE A 44 -31.13 11.02 10.65
N CYS A 45 -31.65 11.19 11.87
CA CYS A 45 -32.04 10.10 12.75
C CYS A 45 -33.33 9.43 12.28
N LEU A 46 -34.34 10.16 11.80
CA LEU A 46 -35.53 9.56 11.19
C LEU A 46 -35.17 8.79 9.90
N ALA A 47 -34.28 9.32 9.07
CA ALA A 47 -33.78 8.60 7.88
C ALA A 47 -32.90 7.38 8.23
N SER A 48 -32.16 7.42 9.35
CA SER A 48 -31.28 6.31 9.78
C SER A 48 -32.03 5.25 10.63
N CYS A 49 -33.07 5.64 11.36
CA CYS A 49 -33.90 4.74 12.17
C CYS A 49 -35.00 4.04 11.35
N LEU A 50 -35.40 4.60 10.20
CA LEU A 50 -36.26 3.88 9.24
C LEU A 50 -35.49 2.91 8.33
N ASP A 51 -34.15 2.97 8.27
CA ASP A 51 -33.31 2.04 7.48
C ASP A 51 -32.49 1.06 8.35
N SER A 52 -32.86 0.90 9.63
CA SER A 52 -32.22 -0.04 10.58
C SER A 52 -32.94 -1.38 10.74
N HIS A 53 -33.78 -1.75 9.78
CA HIS A 53 -34.22 -3.14 9.61
C HIS A 53 -34.35 -3.47 8.11
N LEU A 54 -33.21 -3.65 7.43
CA LEU A 54 -33.15 -4.72 6.43
C LEU A 54 -33.24 -6.03 7.21
N SER A 55 -34.49 -6.40 7.47
CA SER A 55 -34.89 -7.70 7.97
C SER A 55 -34.11 -8.79 7.23
N ILE A 56 -33.62 -9.78 7.98
CA ILE A 56 -33.30 -11.10 7.44
C ILE A 56 -34.66 -11.73 7.09
N ASN A 57 -35.33 -11.18 6.07
CA ASN A 57 -36.45 -11.83 5.43
C ASN A 57 -35.85 -12.95 4.56
N PRO A 58 -36.49 -14.14 4.50
CA PRO A 58 -36.17 -15.09 3.44
C PRO A 58 -36.24 -14.36 2.10
N ARG A 59 -35.19 -14.57 1.30
CA ARG A 59 -34.99 -13.91 0.00
C ARG A 59 -36.29 -14.03 -0.82
N PRO A 60 -36.81 -12.94 -1.41
CA PRO A 60 -37.97 -13.04 -2.28
C PRO A 60 -37.66 -14.03 -3.40
N THR A 61 -38.49 -15.08 -3.51
CA THR A 61 -38.51 -16.05 -4.62
C THR A 61 -39.07 -15.39 -5.89
N VAL A 62 -38.57 -14.19 -6.23
CA VAL A 62 -38.94 -13.51 -7.48
C VAL A 62 -37.91 -13.94 -8.53
N PRO A 63 -38.31 -14.70 -9.57
CA PRO A 63 -37.42 -15.03 -10.67
C PRO A 63 -37.06 -13.74 -11.41
N GLY A 64 -35.76 -13.43 -11.49
CA GLY A 64 -35.26 -12.35 -12.33
C GLY A 64 -33.96 -11.69 -11.84
N PRO A 65 -33.37 -10.80 -12.64
CA PRO A 65 -32.12 -10.12 -12.30
C PRO A 65 -32.27 -9.25 -11.05
N GLN A 66 -31.40 -9.46 -10.06
CA GLN A 66 -31.35 -8.67 -8.82
C GLN A 66 -30.34 -7.53 -8.93
N HIS A 67 -30.61 -6.42 -8.25
CA HIS A 67 -29.74 -5.26 -8.17
C HIS A 67 -28.84 -5.33 -6.93
N PHE A 68 -27.53 -5.50 -7.13
CA PHE A 68 -26.53 -5.49 -6.06
C PHE A 68 -25.92 -4.10 -5.94
N SER A 69 -26.55 -3.25 -5.13
CA SER A 69 -26.16 -1.83 -4.93
C SER A 69 -24.78 -1.64 -4.28
N GLY A 70 -24.22 -2.71 -3.67
CA GLY A 70 -22.86 -2.73 -3.14
C GLY A 70 -21.76 -2.68 -4.21
N TYR A 71 -22.08 -2.85 -5.49
CA TYR A 71 -21.13 -2.91 -6.59
C TYR A 71 -21.51 -1.94 -7.70
N SER A 72 -20.60 -1.05 -8.04
CA SER A 72 -20.83 0.04 -8.99
C SER A 72 -20.03 -0.18 -10.28
N SER A 73 -20.72 -0.16 -11.41
CA SER A 73 -20.15 -0.24 -12.75
C SER A 73 -19.14 0.89 -12.98
N VAL A 74 -17.97 0.57 -13.51
CA VAL A 74 -16.90 1.56 -13.71
C VAL A 74 -17.27 2.62 -14.78
N PRO A 75 -17.85 2.27 -15.93
CA PRO A 75 -18.23 3.29 -16.92
C PRO A 75 -19.28 4.28 -16.44
N ASP A 76 -20.39 3.80 -15.86
CA ASP A 76 -21.60 4.60 -15.64
C ASP A 76 -22.07 4.65 -14.18
N GLY A 77 -21.52 3.81 -13.31
CA GLY A 77 -21.82 3.78 -11.87
C GLY A 77 -23.06 2.99 -11.48
N LYS A 78 -23.74 2.41 -12.46
CA LYS A 78 -24.96 1.63 -12.21
C LYS A 78 -24.65 0.41 -11.34
N PRO A 79 -25.62 -0.06 -10.53
CA PRO A 79 -25.44 -1.25 -9.72
C PRO A 79 -25.16 -2.47 -10.61
N LEU A 80 -24.50 -3.47 -10.05
CA LEU A 80 -24.41 -4.80 -10.66
C LEU A 80 -25.83 -5.38 -10.74
N VAL A 81 -26.25 -5.79 -11.93
CA VAL A 81 -27.55 -6.44 -12.17
C VAL A 81 -27.29 -7.83 -12.68
N ARG A 82 -27.75 -8.84 -11.93
CA ARG A 82 -27.55 -10.24 -12.30
C ARG A 82 -28.57 -11.14 -11.62
N GLU A 83 -28.92 -12.25 -12.26
CA GLU A 83 -29.63 -13.33 -11.59
C GLU A 83 -28.71 -14.01 -10.57
N PRO A 84 -29.21 -14.31 -9.35
CA PRO A 84 -28.50 -15.14 -8.39
C PRO A 84 -28.21 -16.51 -8.96
N CYS A 85 -27.07 -17.09 -8.59
CA CYS A 85 -26.69 -18.43 -9.01
C CYS A 85 -27.20 -19.44 -7.98
N ARG A 86 -27.73 -20.58 -8.42
CA ARG A 86 -28.13 -21.68 -7.52
C ARG A 86 -26.91 -22.30 -6.86
N SER A 87 -25.85 -22.51 -7.63
CA SER A 87 -24.60 -23.09 -7.12
C SER A 87 -23.37 -22.32 -7.58
N CYS A 88 -22.54 -21.94 -6.61
CA CYS A 88 -21.28 -21.24 -6.83
C CYS A 88 -20.07 -22.07 -6.42
N ALA A 89 -19.08 -22.19 -7.29
CA ALA A 89 -17.75 -22.66 -6.94
C ALA A 89 -16.84 -21.46 -6.63
N VAL A 90 -16.43 -21.30 -5.37
CA VAL A 90 -15.42 -20.31 -4.95
C VAL A 90 -14.06 -20.97 -4.95
N VAL A 91 -13.20 -20.59 -5.90
CA VAL A 91 -11.87 -21.18 -6.06
C VAL A 91 -10.82 -20.22 -5.51
N SER A 92 -10.21 -20.59 -4.39
CA SER A 92 -9.10 -19.84 -3.81
C SER A 92 -7.81 -20.00 -4.64
N SER A 93 -6.77 -19.26 -4.26
CA SER A 93 -5.48 -19.30 -4.95
C SER A 93 -4.47 -20.29 -4.36
N SER A 94 -4.84 -21.07 -3.33
CA SER A 94 -3.92 -21.90 -2.54
C SER A 94 -3.27 -23.03 -3.34
N GLY A 95 -2.04 -23.41 -2.95
CA GLY A 95 -1.36 -24.60 -3.43
C GLY A 95 -2.09 -25.92 -3.13
N GLN A 96 -3.06 -25.94 -2.23
CA GLN A 96 -3.92 -27.11 -1.97
C GLN A 96 -4.65 -27.62 -3.23
N MET A 97 -4.80 -26.77 -4.25
CA MET A 97 -5.44 -27.17 -5.50
C MET A 97 -4.57 -28.09 -6.37
N LEU A 98 -3.25 -28.10 -6.19
CA LEU A 98 -2.33 -28.86 -7.05
C LEU A 98 -2.59 -30.37 -6.93
N GLY A 99 -2.77 -31.04 -8.06
CA GLY A 99 -3.02 -32.48 -8.14
C GLY A 99 -4.40 -32.91 -7.63
N SER A 100 -5.33 -31.98 -7.45
CA SER A 100 -6.69 -32.28 -6.97
C SER A 100 -7.58 -32.94 -8.03
N GLY A 101 -7.34 -32.69 -9.32
CA GLY A 101 -8.18 -33.22 -10.41
C GLY A 101 -9.63 -32.69 -10.40
N LEU A 102 -9.91 -31.62 -9.67
CA LEU A 102 -11.28 -31.12 -9.44
C LEU A 102 -11.80 -30.17 -10.53
N GLY A 103 -11.01 -29.91 -11.58
CA GLY A 103 -11.32 -28.88 -12.57
C GLY A 103 -12.66 -29.08 -13.27
N ALA A 104 -13.00 -30.30 -13.67
CA ALA A 104 -14.29 -30.61 -14.29
C ALA A 104 -15.48 -30.41 -13.33
N LYS A 105 -15.29 -30.74 -12.05
CA LYS A 105 -16.32 -30.53 -11.01
C LYS A 105 -16.54 -29.04 -10.75
N ILE A 106 -15.47 -28.25 -10.69
CA ILE A 106 -15.52 -26.79 -10.54
C ILE A 106 -16.26 -26.16 -11.73
N ASP A 107 -15.93 -26.57 -12.96
CA ASP A 107 -16.55 -26.05 -14.18
C ASP A 107 -18.01 -26.49 -14.34
N GLY A 108 -18.48 -27.49 -13.58
CA GLY A 108 -19.88 -27.90 -13.51
C GLY A 108 -20.77 -26.95 -12.70
N ALA A 109 -20.20 -26.05 -11.90
CA ALA A 109 -20.98 -25.06 -11.16
C ALA A 109 -21.60 -24.01 -12.09
N GLU A 110 -22.75 -23.46 -11.68
CA GLU A 110 -23.42 -22.40 -12.44
C GLU A 110 -22.54 -21.15 -12.49
N CYS A 111 -21.98 -20.75 -11.34
CA CYS A 111 -21.07 -19.63 -11.23
C CYS A 111 -19.72 -20.03 -10.64
N VAL A 112 -18.63 -19.68 -11.33
CA VAL A 112 -17.26 -19.89 -10.83
C VAL A 112 -16.65 -18.55 -10.42
N LEU A 113 -16.40 -18.39 -9.12
CA LEU A 113 -15.82 -17.19 -8.52
C LEU A 113 -14.32 -17.40 -8.27
N ARG A 114 -13.49 -16.55 -8.86
CA ARG A 114 -12.02 -16.58 -8.71
C ARG A 114 -11.48 -15.29 -8.13
N MET A 115 -10.23 -15.33 -7.67
CA MET A 115 -9.59 -14.19 -7.01
C MET A 115 -8.32 -13.74 -7.75
N ASN A 116 -8.12 -12.42 -7.83
CA ASN A 116 -6.88 -11.78 -8.27
C ASN A 116 -6.33 -12.36 -9.60
N GLN A 117 -5.01 -12.50 -9.74
CA GLN A 117 -4.32 -13.03 -10.93
C GLN A 117 -4.20 -14.57 -10.95
N ALA A 118 -5.00 -15.31 -10.18
CA ALA A 118 -4.91 -16.77 -10.16
C ALA A 118 -5.28 -17.34 -11.55
N PRO A 119 -4.34 -17.94 -12.30
CA PRO A 119 -4.55 -18.37 -13.69
C PRO A 119 -5.27 -19.71 -13.77
N THR A 120 -5.99 -19.94 -14.87
CA THR A 120 -6.52 -21.29 -15.20
C THR A 120 -5.58 -22.05 -16.14
N VAL A 121 -4.89 -21.34 -17.02
CA VAL A 121 -3.99 -21.93 -18.03
C VAL A 121 -2.83 -22.66 -17.37
N GLY A 122 -2.67 -23.94 -17.73
CA GLY A 122 -1.68 -24.85 -17.17
C GLY A 122 -2.09 -25.52 -15.86
N PHE A 123 -3.30 -25.24 -15.35
CA PHE A 123 -3.85 -25.80 -14.11
C PHE A 123 -5.28 -26.34 -14.30
N GLU A 124 -5.75 -26.46 -15.54
CA GLU A 124 -7.15 -26.73 -15.89
C GLU A 124 -7.69 -28.01 -15.25
N ALA A 125 -6.86 -29.06 -15.17
CA ALA A 125 -7.23 -30.33 -14.54
C ALA A 125 -7.60 -30.16 -13.05
N ASP A 126 -6.95 -29.23 -12.37
CA ASP A 126 -7.09 -29.01 -10.93
C ASP A 126 -8.10 -27.90 -10.62
N VAL A 127 -8.02 -26.79 -11.35
CA VAL A 127 -8.76 -25.57 -11.01
C VAL A 127 -9.89 -25.26 -12.00
N GLY A 128 -10.02 -25.99 -13.10
CA GLY A 128 -11.01 -25.74 -14.15
C GLY A 128 -10.61 -24.60 -15.09
N ARG A 129 -11.42 -24.39 -16.13
CA ARG A 129 -11.21 -23.38 -17.19
C ARG A 129 -12.13 -22.18 -17.05
N ARG A 130 -13.34 -22.35 -16.51
CA ARG A 130 -14.35 -21.28 -16.45
C ARG A 130 -14.07 -20.27 -15.36
N SER A 131 -14.45 -19.03 -15.63
CA SER A 131 -14.54 -17.94 -14.66
C SER A 131 -15.79 -17.13 -14.98
N THR A 132 -16.78 -17.14 -14.07
CA THR A 132 -17.99 -16.32 -14.22
C THR A 132 -17.74 -14.94 -13.62
N LEU A 133 -17.11 -14.89 -12.44
CA LEU A 133 -16.80 -13.66 -11.74
C LEU A 133 -15.39 -13.72 -11.15
N ARG A 134 -14.68 -12.60 -11.19
CA ARG A 134 -13.34 -12.47 -10.60
C ARG A 134 -13.26 -11.27 -9.66
N VAL A 135 -13.03 -11.55 -8.38
CA VAL A 135 -12.85 -10.53 -7.35
C VAL A 135 -11.38 -10.16 -7.24
N ILE A 136 -11.05 -8.88 -7.35
CA ILE A 136 -9.67 -8.42 -7.54
C ILE A 136 -9.34 -7.32 -6.53
N SER A 137 -8.23 -7.46 -5.81
CA SER A 137 -7.69 -6.34 -5.06
C SER A 137 -7.12 -5.28 -6.01
N HIS A 138 -7.31 -4.01 -5.69
CA HIS A 138 -6.75 -2.90 -6.48
C HIS A 138 -5.22 -3.01 -6.68
N THR A 139 -4.50 -3.67 -5.76
CA THR A 139 -3.07 -3.95 -5.87
C THR A 139 -2.72 -5.06 -6.88
N SER A 140 -3.67 -5.93 -7.18
CA SER A 140 -3.55 -7.01 -8.17
C SER A 140 -3.91 -6.56 -9.59
N VAL A 141 -4.63 -5.44 -9.77
CA VAL A 141 -4.97 -4.90 -11.11
C VAL A 141 -3.74 -4.78 -12.02
N PRO A 142 -2.60 -4.21 -11.57
CA PRO A 142 -1.38 -4.18 -12.40
C PRO A 142 -0.81 -5.55 -12.77
N LEU A 143 -1.11 -6.61 -12.01
CA LEU A 143 -0.65 -7.97 -12.31
C LEU A 143 -1.50 -8.59 -13.43
N LEU A 144 -2.81 -8.36 -13.44
CA LEU A 144 -3.69 -8.81 -14.52
C LEU A 144 -3.36 -8.09 -15.84
N LEU A 145 -3.03 -6.80 -15.77
CA LEU A 145 -2.61 -6.02 -16.96
C LEU A 145 -1.38 -6.60 -17.68
N ARG A 146 -0.53 -7.37 -16.99
CA ARG A 146 0.63 -8.04 -17.62
C ARG A 146 0.23 -9.13 -18.61
N ASN A 147 -0.98 -9.67 -18.47
CA ASN A 147 -1.54 -10.65 -19.38
C ASN A 147 -2.96 -10.23 -19.80
N TYR A 148 -3.05 -9.03 -20.39
CA TYR A 148 -4.32 -8.46 -20.79
C TYR A 148 -5.06 -9.30 -21.83
N SER A 149 -4.35 -10.05 -22.68
CA SER A 149 -4.98 -10.92 -23.68
C SER A 149 -5.76 -12.04 -23.00
N HIS A 150 -5.15 -12.72 -22.04
CA HIS A 150 -5.84 -13.76 -21.28
C HIS A 150 -7.01 -13.21 -20.46
N TYR A 151 -6.78 -12.16 -19.65
CA TYR A 151 -7.82 -11.68 -18.73
C TYR A 151 -8.89 -10.82 -19.42
N PHE A 152 -8.58 -9.98 -20.40
CA PHE A 152 -9.56 -9.02 -20.91
C PHE A 152 -10.03 -9.27 -22.34
N GLN A 153 -9.27 -10.03 -23.14
CA GLN A 153 -9.68 -10.42 -24.49
C GLN A 153 -10.33 -11.81 -24.51
N GLN A 154 -9.62 -12.83 -24.01
CA GLN A 154 -10.10 -14.22 -24.00
C GLN A 154 -11.21 -14.42 -22.97
N ALA A 155 -11.07 -13.83 -21.79
CA ALA A 155 -12.06 -13.88 -20.71
C ALA A 155 -12.98 -12.63 -20.67
N ARG A 156 -13.46 -12.18 -21.84
CA ARG A 156 -14.31 -10.98 -21.98
C ARG A 156 -15.67 -11.10 -21.26
N ASP A 157 -16.18 -12.33 -21.14
CA ASP A 157 -17.49 -12.61 -20.54
C ASP A 157 -17.43 -12.71 -19.00
N THR A 158 -16.23 -12.68 -18.42
CA THR A 158 -16.03 -12.65 -16.97
C THR A 158 -16.40 -11.28 -16.40
N VAL A 159 -17.16 -11.28 -15.30
CA VAL A 159 -17.43 -10.06 -14.54
C VAL A 159 -16.27 -9.79 -13.59
N TYR A 160 -15.67 -8.60 -13.68
CA TYR A 160 -14.56 -8.17 -12.85
C TYR A 160 -15.05 -7.27 -11.72
N VAL A 161 -14.85 -7.66 -10.46
CA VAL A 161 -15.26 -6.86 -9.30
C VAL A 161 -14.04 -6.47 -8.48
N VAL A 162 -13.69 -5.18 -8.50
CA VAL A 162 -12.43 -4.68 -7.92
C VAL A 162 -12.67 -3.98 -6.58
N TRP A 163 -11.94 -4.39 -5.55
CA TRP A 163 -12.00 -3.80 -4.21
C TRP A 163 -10.70 -3.07 -3.87
N GLY A 164 -10.79 -2.00 -3.08
CA GLY A 164 -9.63 -1.23 -2.63
C GLY A 164 -10.04 -0.02 -1.80
N GLN A 165 -9.09 0.56 -1.07
CA GLN A 165 -9.39 1.65 -0.15
C GLN A 165 -9.20 3.04 -0.77
N GLY A 166 -10.15 3.93 -0.48
CA GLY A 166 -10.04 5.38 -0.57
C GLY A 166 -9.60 5.92 -1.93
N ARG A 167 -8.70 6.92 -1.90
CA ARG A 167 -8.21 7.75 -3.03
C ARG A 167 -7.75 7.01 -4.29
N HIS A 168 -7.51 5.70 -4.23
CA HIS A 168 -7.11 4.92 -5.40
C HIS A 168 -8.29 4.37 -6.20
N MET A 169 -9.42 4.11 -5.53
CA MET A 169 -10.64 3.55 -6.12
C MET A 169 -11.76 4.58 -6.26
N ASP A 170 -11.59 5.79 -5.70
CA ASP A 170 -12.58 6.86 -5.74
C ASP A 170 -12.95 7.26 -7.19
N ARG A 171 -14.24 7.18 -7.50
CA ARG A 171 -14.78 7.56 -8.81
C ARG A 171 -14.78 9.08 -9.02
N ALA A 172 -15.22 9.85 -8.03
CA ALA A 172 -15.41 11.30 -8.12
C ALA A 172 -14.07 12.05 -8.18
N LEU A 173 -13.09 11.61 -7.38
CA LEU A 173 -11.74 12.16 -7.34
C LEU A 173 -10.82 11.58 -8.42
N GLY A 174 -11.30 10.62 -9.22
CA GLY A 174 -10.51 9.98 -10.27
C GLY A 174 -9.29 9.25 -9.70
N GLY A 175 -9.52 8.31 -8.79
CA GLY A 175 -8.47 7.50 -8.20
C GLY A 175 -7.63 6.77 -9.26
N ARG A 176 -6.34 6.57 -8.96
CA ARG A 176 -5.38 6.02 -9.93
C ARG A 176 -5.83 4.67 -10.49
N THR A 177 -6.27 3.76 -9.62
CA THR A 177 -6.76 2.45 -10.06
C THR A 177 -8.09 2.59 -10.79
N TYR A 178 -9.01 3.43 -10.30
CA TYR A 178 -10.29 3.68 -10.97
C TYR A 178 -10.10 4.17 -12.42
N ARG A 179 -9.16 5.10 -12.65
CA ARG A 179 -8.81 5.58 -14.01
C ARG A 179 -8.31 4.47 -14.92
N VAL A 180 -7.49 3.57 -14.39
CA VAL A 180 -7.00 2.40 -15.14
C VAL A 180 -8.16 1.48 -15.52
N LEU A 181 -9.08 1.21 -14.59
CA LEU A 181 -10.28 0.41 -14.87
C LEU A 181 -11.18 1.07 -15.91
N LEU A 182 -11.36 2.40 -15.83
CA LEU A 182 -12.14 3.16 -16.82
C LEU A 182 -11.47 3.15 -18.20
N GLN A 183 -10.14 3.19 -18.26
CA GLN A 183 -9.44 3.05 -19.53
C GLN A 183 -9.58 1.62 -20.09
N LEU A 184 -9.56 0.60 -19.23
CA LEU A 184 -9.77 -0.79 -19.65
C LEU A 184 -11.14 -1.00 -20.29
N THR A 185 -12.21 -0.49 -19.67
CA THR A 185 -13.57 -0.61 -20.23
C THR A 185 -13.75 0.13 -21.54
N ARG A 186 -12.99 1.22 -21.76
CA ARG A 186 -12.93 1.92 -23.06
C ARG A 186 -12.13 1.15 -24.11
N THR A 187 -11.08 0.45 -23.70
CA THR A 187 -10.20 -0.30 -24.60
C THR A 187 -10.82 -1.62 -25.04
N TYR A 188 -11.64 -2.23 -24.16
CA TYR A 188 -12.33 -3.49 -24.42
C TYR A 188 -13.85 -3.29 -24.28
N PRO A 189 -14.53 -2.82 -25.34
CA PRO A 189 -15.98 -2.70 -25.35
C PRO A 189 -16.65 -4.05 -25.02
N GLY A 190 -17.57 -4.04 -24.06
CA GLY A 190 -18.23 -5.25 -23.55
C GLY A 190 -17.60 -5.82 -22.28
N LEU A 191 -16.42 -5.37 -21.87
CA LEU A 191 -15.82 -5.79 -20.61
C LEU A 191 -16.63 -5.28 -19.41
N GLN A 192 -17.09 -6.20 -18.57
CA GLN A 192 -17.89 -5.91 -17.39
C GLN A 192 -17.00 -5.68 -16.17
N VAL A 193 -16.78 -4.41 -15.79
CA VAL A 193 -15.95 -4.04 -14.64
C VAL A 193 -16.74 -3.24 -13.62
N TYR A 194 -16.74 -3.72 -12.39
CA TYR A 194 -17.40 -3.15 -11.23
C TYR A 194 -16.39 -2.88 -10.11
N THR A 195 -16.74 -1.97 -9.21
CA THR A 195 -15.99 -1.69 -7.99
C THR A 195 -16.88 -1.81 -6.76
N PHE A 196 -16.31 -2.25 -5.64
CA PHE A 196 -17.00 -2.16 -4.35
C PHE A 196 -17.27 -0.69 -4.02
N THR A 197 -18.51 -0.37 -3.64
CA THR A 197 -18.84 0.98 -3.16
C THR A 197 -18.22 1.25 -1.79
N GLU A 198 -18.09 2.52 -1.42
CA GLU A 198 -17.60 2.88 -0.08
C GLU A 198 -18.50 2.30 1.03
N ARG A 199 -19.83 2.30 0.81
CA ARG A 199 -20.80 1.66 1.71
C ARG A 199 -20.53 0.16 1.83
N MET A 200 -20.29 -0.54 0.73
CA MET A 200 -20.00 -1.97 0.75
C MET A 200 -18.65 -2.29 1.42
N MET A 201 -17.63 -1.46 1.19
CA MET A 201 -16.35 -1.56 1.89
C MET A 201 -16.52 -1.37 3.41
N ALA A 202 -17.33 -0.40 3.84
CA ALA A 202 -17.64 -0.19 5.25
C ALA A 202 -18.47 -1.33 5.85
N TYR A 203 -19.42 -1.87 5.10
CA TYR A 203 -20.19 -3.06 5.50
C TYR A 203 -19.27 -4.27 5.70
N CYS A 204 -18.34 -4.53 4.79
CA CYS A 204 -17.36 -5.61 4.94
C CYS A 204 -16.50 -5.44 6.21
N ASP A 205 -16.11 -4.20 6.55
CA ASP A 205 -15.39 -3.86 7.78
C ASP A 205 -16.27 -4.13 9.03
N GLN A 206 -17.56 -3.75 8.97
CA GLN A 206 -18.51 -3.92 10.06
C GLN A 206 -18.78 -5.40 10.35
N VAL A 207 -19.06 -6.20 9.31
CA VAL A 207 -19.26 -7.65 9.45
C VAL A 207 -18.04 -8.31 10.12
N PHE A 208 -16.82 -7.89 9.77
CA PHE A 208 -15.63 -8.42 10.41
C PHE A 208 -15.57 -8.05 11.89
N GLN A 209 -15.90 -6.81 12.23
CA GLN A 209 -15.93 -6.35 13.61
C GLN A 209 -17.00 -7.10 14.42
N ASP A 210 -18.20 -7.28 13.90
CA ASP A 210 -19.29 -7.97 14.58
C ASP A 210 -18.98 -9.45 14.81
N GLU A 211 -18.35 -10.11 13.83
CA GLU A 211 -17.98 -11.52 13.91
C GLU A 211 -16.77 -11.79 14.81
N THR A 212 -15.92 -10.80 15.06
CA THR A 212 -14.62 -11.03 15.75
C THR A 212 -14.45 -10.22 17.02
N GLY A 213 -15.29 -9.21 17.25
CA GLY A 213 -15.10 -8.17 18.27
C GLY A 213 -13.89 -7.26 18.02
N LYS A 214 -13.20 -7.40 16.88
CA LYS A 214 -11.96 -6.66 16.58
C LYS A 214 -12.22 -5.59 15.53
N ASN A 215 -11.99 -4.33 15.90
CA ASN A 215 -12.01 -3.26 14.93
C ASN A 215 -10.75 -3.33 14.04
N ARG A 216 -10.96 -3.55 12.75
CA ARG A 216 -9.89 -3.63 11.75
C ARG A 216 -9.07 -2.34 11.66
N ARG A 217 -9.73 -1.18 11.67
CA ARG A 217 -9.09 0.13 11.51
C ARG A 217 -8.19 0.47 12.70
N GLN A 218 -8.62 0.15 13.91
CA GLN A 218 -7.85 0.35 15.14
C GLN A 218 -6.67 -0.64 15.26
N SER A 219 -6.87 -1.89 14.81
CA SER A 219 -5.82 -2.92 14.82
C SER A 219 -4.85 -2.85 13.64
N GLY A 220 -5.10 -2.00 12.65
CA GLY A 220 -4.26 -1.82 11.48
C GLY A 220 -4.18 -3.05 10.56
N SER A 221 -5.18 -3.92 10.58
CA SER A 221 -5.24 -5.13 9.75
C SER A 221 -5.95 -4.88 8.40
N PHE A 222 -5.78 -5.80 7.45
CA PHE A 222 -6.44 -5.79 6.14
C PHE A 222 -7.26 -7.05 5.93
N LEU A 223 -8.47 -6.91 5.39
CA LEU A 223 -9.27 -8.06 4.96
C LEU A 223 -8.67 -8.66 3.68
N SER A 224 -8.68 -9.98 3.57
CA SER A 224 -8.21 -10.66 2.36
C SER A 224 -9.20 -10.52 1.21
N THR A 225 -8.75 -10.80 -0.02
CA THR A 225 -9.68 -10.92 -1.17
C THR A 225 -10.69 -12.06 -0.96
N GLY A 226 -10.31 -13.09 -0.19
CA GLY A 226 -11.22 -14.18 0.19
C GLY A 226 -12.41 -13.68 0.98
N TRP A 227 -12.20 -12.76 1.93
CA TRP A 227 -13.28 -12.11 2.68
C TRP A 227 -14.30 -11.41 1.79
N PHE A 228 -13.83 -10.52 0.90
CA PHE A 228 -14.70 -9.80 -0.04
C PHE A 228 -15.43 -10.74 -1.00
N THR A 229 -14.78 -11.84 -1.40
CA THR A 229 -15.38 -12.85 -2.27
C THR A 229 -16.45 -13.65 -1.55
N MET A 230 -16.22 -14.03 -0.29
CA MET A 230 -17.23 -14.75 0.50
C MET A 230 -18.46 -13.89 0.76
N ILE A 231 -18.30 -12.60 1.06
CA ILE A 231 -19.45 -11.69 1.21
C ILE A 231 -20.23 -11.58 -0.11
N LEU A 232 -19.55 -11.39 -1.24
CA LEU A 232 -20.22 -11.38 -2.55
C LEU A 232 -20.91 -12.72 -2.86
N ALA A 233 -20.30 -13.85 -2.52
CA ALA A 233 -20.90 -15.16 -2.73
C ALA A 233 -22.16 -15.35 -1.86
N LEU A 234 -22.16 -14.86 -0.61
CA LEU A 234 -23.32 -14.89 0.28
C LEU A 234 -24.50 -14.06 -0.27
N GLU A 235 -24.23 -13.00 -1.03
CA GLU A 235 -25.25 -12.25 -1.73
C GLU A 235 -25.65 -12.93 -3.03
N LEU A 236 -24.72 -13.48 -3.81
CA LEU A 236 -24.98 -13.93 -5.17
C LEU A 236 -25.53 -15.38 -5.25
N CYS A 237 -25.24 -16.22 -4.27
CA CYS A 237 -25.37 -17.68 -4.42
C CYS A 237 -26.37 -18.27 -3.44
N GLU A 238 -27.15 -19.26 -3.87
CA GLU A 238 -27.97 -20.08 -2.97
C GLU A 238 -27.09 -21.10 -2.23
N GLU A 239 -26.23 -21.83 -2.94
CA GLU A 239 -25.23 -22.75 -2.39
C GLU A 239 -23.81 -22.31 -2.76
N ILE A 240 -22.87 -22.40 -1.81
CA ILE A 240 -21.47 -22.03 -2.00
C ILE A 240 -20.57 -23.24 -1.73
N VAL A 241 -19.83 -23.68 -2.74
CA VAL A 241 -18.80 -24.72 -2.61
C VAL A 241 -17.41 -24.10 -2.74
N VAL A 242 -16.60 -24.22 -1.69
CA VAL A 242 -15.27 -23.59 -1.58
C VAL A 242 -14.17 -24.62 -1.83
N TYR A 243 -13.22 -24.23 -2.68
CA TYR A 243 -12.05 -25.04 -3.07
C TYR A 243 -10.73 -24.32 -2.78
N GLY A 244 -9.74 -25.08 -2.31
CA GLY A 244 -8.39 -24.67 -1.96
C GLY A 244 -8.27 -23.90 -0.64
N MET A 245 -9.27 -23.91 0.24
CA MET A 245 -9.17 -23.19 1.51
C MET A 245 -8.99 -24.18 2.66
N VAL A 246 -7.92 -24.06 3.46
CA VAL A 246 -7.70 -24.83 4.69
C VAL A 246 -8.47 -24.23 5.88
N SER A 247 -8.78 -25.05 6.89
CA SER A 247 -9.46 -24.60 8.12
C SER A 247 -8.60 -23.67 8.97
N ASP A 248 -9.19 -23.03 9.97
CA ASP A 248 -8.48 -22.16 10.92
C ASP A 248 -7.54 -22.94 11.87
N SER A 249 -7.78 -24.24 12.07
CA SER A 249 -6.91 -25.13 12.86
C SER A 249 -5.75 -25.72 12.07
N TYR A 250 -5.88 -25.85 10.74
CA TYR A 250 -5.01 -26.65 9.89
C TYR A 250 -3.51 -26.39 10.12
N CYS A 251 -3.09 -25.12 10.09
CA CYS A 251 -1.68 -24.73 10.26
C CYS A 251 -1.13 -24.86 11.70
N ARG A 252 -1.93 -25.38 12.63
CA ARG A 252 -1.51 -25.71 14.01
C ARG A 252 -1.41 -27.22 14.22
N GLU A 253 -1.90 -28.03 13.29
CA GLU A 253 -1.85 -29.49 13.36
C GLU A 253 -0.43 -29.97 12.98
N GLU A 254 0.12 -30.96 13.68
CA GLU A 254 1.53 -31.35 13.53
C GLU A 254 1.85 -32.10 12.21
N SER A 255 0.82 -32.54 11.46
CA SER A 255 0.97 -33.49 10.35
C SER A 255 0.37 -33.02 9.01
N HIS A 256 0.40 -31.71 8.72
CA HIS A 256 -0.06 -31.21 7.43
C HIS A 256 1.07 -31.18 6.36
N PRO A 257 0.78 -31.52 5.09
CA PRO A 257 1.74 -31.37 4.00
C PRO A 257 2.08 -29.89 3.77
N SER A 258 3.35 -29.60 3.49
CA SER A 258 3.77 -28.26 3.04
C SER A 258 3.36 -28.08 1.59
N VAL A 259 2.61 -27.01 1.32
CA VAL A 259 2.17 -26.64 -0.03
C VAL A 259 2.52 -25.19 -0.32
N PRO A 260 2.73 -24.81 -1.59
CA PRO A 260 2.94 -23.42 -1.97
C PRO A 260 1.76 -22.53 -1.54
N TYR A 261 2.05 -21.29 -1.15
CA TYR A 261 1.02 -20.29 -0.83
C TYR A 261 0.05 -20.04 -1.99
N HIS A 262 0.57 -20.07 -3.22
CA HIS A 262 -0.23 -20.04 -4.44
C HIS A 262 0.08 -21.22 -5.36
N TYR A 263 -0.93 -21.87 -5.95
CA TYR A 263 -0.73 -23.02 -6.85
C TYR A 263 0.10 -22.67 -8.09
N PHE A 264 0.09 -21.41 -8.52
CA PHE A 264 0.78 -20.94 -9.73
C PHE A 264 2.17 -20.34 -9.46
N GLU A 265 2.62 -20.34 -8.20
CA GLU A 265 3.95 -19.87 -7.82
C GLU A 265 4.91 -21.03 -7.63
N LYS A 266 6.18 -20.86 -8.02
CA LYS A 266 7.23 -21.90 -7.98
C LYS A 266 7.72 -22.22 -6.55
N GLY A 267 6.81 -22.51 -5.62
CA GLY A 267 7.12 -23.05 -4.27
C GLY A 267 8.02 -22.18 -3.38
N ARG A 268 8.01 -20.86 -3.58
CA ARG A 268 8.90 -19.95 -2.83
C ARG A 268 8.40 -19.57 -1.43
N LEU A 269 7.11 -19.73 -1.19
CA LEU A 269 6.43 -19.33 0.03
C LEU A 269 5.49 -20.47 0.41
N ASP A 270 5.63 -20.98 1.62
CA ASP A 270 4.73 -22.00 2.18
C ASP A 270 3.41 -21.35 2.64
N GLU A 271 2.29 -22.05 2.41
CA GLU A 271 0.95 -21.56 2.74
C GLU A 271 0.81 -21.23 4.24
N CYS A 272 1.17 -22.17 5.11
CA CYS A 272 0.98 -22.02 6.54
C CYS A 272 1.94 -21.01 7.15
N GLN A 273 3.19 -20.97 6.69
CA GLN A 273 4.14 -19.92 7.07
C GLN A 273 3.60 -18.53 6.74
N MET A 274 3.03 -18.35 5.53
CA MET A 274 2.44 -17.08 5.11
C MET A 274 1.24 -16.70 5.98
N TYR A 275 0.33 -17.66 6.22
CA TYR A 275 -0.84 -17.41 7.06
C TYR A 275 -0.46 -17.03 8.48
N LEU A 276 0.43 -17.78 9.13
CA LEU A 276 0.86 -17.52 10.50
C LEU A 276 1.64 -16.19 10.62
N ALA A 277 2.50 -15.88 9.65
CA ALA A 277 3.24 -14.61 9.63
C ALA A 277 2.28 -13.41 9.55
N HIS A 278 1.30 -13.46 8.66
CA HIS A 278 0.29 -12.40 8.52
C HIS A 278 -0.64 -12.34 9.74
N GLU A 279 -1.08 -13.49 10.25
CA GLU A 279 -1.96 -13.56 11.42
C GLU A 279 -1.32 -12.93 12.66
N ARG A 280 -0.01 -13.12 12.87
CA ARG A 280 0.74 -12.60 14.03
C ARG A 280 1.25 -11.17 13.86
N ALA A 281 1.29 -10.64 12.64
CA ALA A 281 1.86 -9.33 12.39
C ALA A 281 1.06 -8.22 13.10
N PRO A 282 1.73 -7.26 13.78
CA PRO A 282 1.05 -6.28 14.63
C PRO A 282 0.24 -5.27 13.83
N ARG A 283 0.64 -4.93 12.60
CA ARG A 283 -0.05 -4.01 11.69
C ARG A 283 0.24 -4.37 10.22
N SER A 284 -0.57 -3.84 9.32
CA SER A 284 -0.44 -3.91 7.85
C SER A 284 -0.41 -5.32 7.26
N ALA A 285 -1.13 -6.26 7.87
CA ALA A 285 -1.21 -7.65 7.41
C ALA A 285 -2.65 -8.19 7.44
N HIS A 286 -2.83 -9.37 6.87
CA HIS A 286 -4.12 -10.05 6.78
C HIS A 286 -4.38 -10.92 8.00
N ARG A 287 -5.65 -11.09 8.36
CA ARG A 287 -6.07 -11.98 9.47
C ARG A 287 -6.63 -13.28 8.91
N PHE A 288 -5.82 -13.99 8.12
CA PHE A 288 -6.26 -15.16 7.36
C PHE A 288 -6.87 -16.27 8.22
N ILE A 289 -6.32 -16.54 9.41
CA ILE A 289 -6.83 -17.57 10.32
C ILE A 289 -8.11 -17.07 11.01
N THR A 290 -8.13 -15.81 11.44
CA THR A 290 -9.34 -15.21 12.01
C THR A 290 -10.48 -15.23 10.99
N GLU A 291 -10.25 -14.85 9.73
CA GLU A 291 -11.27 -14.88 8.66
C GLU A 291 -11.81 -16.30 8.44
N LYS A 292 -10.94 -17.32 8.38
CA LYS A 292 -11.36 -18.72 8.26
C LYS A 292 -12.22 -19.20 9.43
N ALA A 293 -11.91 -18.77 10.65
CA ALA A 293 -12.72 -19.08 11.83
C ALA A 293 -14.13 -18.48 11.72
N VAL A 294 -14.27 -17.30 11.11
CA VAL A 294 -15.59 -16.74 10.79
C VAL A 294 -16.30 -17.59 9.74
N PHE A 295 -15.62 -17.95 8.64
CA PHE A 295 -16.25 -18.75 7.59
C PHE A 295 -16.71 -20.12 8.08
N SER A 296 -15.95 -20.74 8.99
CA SER A 296 -16.33 -21.98 9.68
C SER A 296 -17.66 -21.84 10.43
N ARG A 297 -17.90 -20.68 11.07
CA ARG A 297 -19.19 -20.39 11.72
C ARG A 297 -20.31 -20.10 10.73
N TRP A 298 -20.02 -19.42 9.63
CA TRP A 298 -21.00 -19.17 8.58
C TRP A 298 -21.48 -20.48 7.94
N ALA A 299 -20.59 -21.43 7.70
CA ALA A 299 -20.92 -22.75 7.15
C ALA A 299 -21.84 -23.58 8.06
N LYS A 300 -21.90 -23.29 9.36
CA LYS A 300 -22.87 -23.93 10.28
C LYS A 300 -24.29 -23.37 10.16
N LYS A 301 -24.45 -22.21 9.54
CA LYS A 301 -25.73 -21.46 9.46
C LYS A 301 -26.25 -21.30 8.04
N ARG A 302 -25.40 -21.58 7.04
CA ARG A 302 -25.66 -21.31 5.63
C ARG A 302 -25.11 -22.49 4.80
N PRO A 303 -25.66 -22.74 3.60
CA PRO A 303 -25.21 -23.81 2.70
C PRO A 303 -23.83 -23.49 2.08
N ILE A 304 -22.79 -23.56 2.90
CA ILE A 304 -21.39 -23.37 2.51
C ILE A 304 -20.65 -24.68 2.76
N VAL A 305 -20.12 -25.27 1.69
CA VAL A 305 -19.37 -26.52 1.74
C VAL A 305 -17.91 -26.24 1.40
N PHE A 306 -17.01 -26.47 2.33
CA PHE A 306 -15.56 -26.50 2.05
C PHE A 306 -15.21 -27.89 1.54
N ALA A 307 -15.08 -28.04 0.22
CA ALA A 307 -14.98 -29.34 -0.42
C ALA A 307 -13.54 -29.85 -0.56
N HIS A 308 -12.56 -28.95 -0.68
CA HIS A 308 -11.15 -29.33 -0.85
C HIS A 308 -10.19 -28.29 -0.26
N PRO A 309 -9.34 -28.64 0.72
CA PRO A 309 -9.53 -29.80 1.59
C PRO A 309 -10.88 -29.71 2.32
N SER A 310 -11.46 -30.86 2.69
CA SER A 310 -12.74 -30.84 3.38
C SER A 310 -12.59 -30.32 4.81
N TRP A 311 -13.46 -29.41 5.22
CA TRP A 311 -13.51 -28.97 6.62
C TRP A 311 -14.48 -29.89 7.35
N ARG A 312 -13.95 -30.84 8.13
CA ARG A 312 -14.81 -31.66 9.01
C ARG A 312 -15.53 -30.76 9.99
N THR A 313 -16.86 -30.82 10.00
CA THR A 313 -17.65 -30.12 11.00
C THR A 313 -17.55 -30.87 12.33
N GLN A 314 -17.52 -30.16 13.46
CA GLN A 314 -17.50 -30.79 14.80
C GLN A 314 -18.70 -31.75 15.06
N LEU A 315 -19.73 -31.75 14.21
CA LEU A 315 -20.80 -32.73 14.24
C LEU A 315 -20.33 -34.13 13.80
N GLU A 316 -19.40 -34.23 12.85
CA GLU A 316 -18.83 -35.50 12.36
C GLU A 316 -17.76 -36.09 13.29
N LEU A 317 -17.24 -35.32 14.24
CA LEU A 317 -16.29 -35.80 15.25
C LEU A 317 -16.99 -36.45 16.47
N ARG A 318 -18.32 -36.40 16.53
CA ARG A 318 -19.13 -37.02 17.60
C ARG A 318 -19.71 -38.38 17.22
N THR A 319 -19.55 -38.84 15.99
CA THR A 319 -19.84 -40.23 15.63
C THR A 319 -18.58 -41.07 15.87
N PRO A 320 -18.63 -42.07 16.76
CA PRO A 320 -17.52 -43.00 16.92
C PRO A 320 -17.26 -43.71 15.59
N ARG A 321 -15.99 -43.88 15.23
CA ARG A 321 -15.59 -44.83 14.19
C ARG A 321 -16.06 -46.22 14.65
N SER A 322 -17.17 -46.71 14.10
CA SER A 322 -17.46 -48.14 14.17
C SER A 322 -16.44 -48.86 13.30
N ALA A 323 -15.73 -49.79 13.93
CA ALA A 323 -14.87 -50.78 13.28
C ALA A 323 -15.68 -51.54 12.21
N GLY A 324 -15.00 -51.92 11.14
CA GLY A 324 -15.63 -52.39 9.91
C GLY A 324 -16.38 -53.71 10.02
N VAL A 325 -17.30 -53.92 9.08
CA VAL A 325 -17.71 -55.23 8.56
C VAL A 325 -18.08 -55.04 7.07
N GLY A 326 -17.77 -56.06 6.27
CA GLY A 326 -17.90 -56.12 4.82
C GLY A 326 -19.31 -55.86 4.25
N GLY A 327 -19.32 -55.70 2.93
CA GLY A 327 -20.44 -55.13 2.17
C GLY A 327 -21.73 -55.93 2.16
N PHE A 328 -22.79 -55.27 1.70
CA PHE A 328 -23.83 -55.83 0.84
C PHE A 328 -24.57 -54.69 0.12
N SER A 329 -25.15 -55.07 -1.01
CA SER A 329 -25.79 -54.28 -2.05
C SER A 329 -27.22 -53.82 -1.73
N ALA A 330 -27.64 -52.79 -2.48
CA ALA A 330 -29.00 -52.51 -2.97
C ALA A 330 -30.03 -51.77 -2.10
N SER A 331 -30.53 -50.69 -2.72
CA SER A 331 -31.94 -50.25 -2.86
C SER A 331 -32.76 -49.88 -1.62
N GLY A 332 -33.43 -48.73 -1.71
CA GLY A 332 -34.64 -48.46 -0.92
C GLY A 332 -34.84 -47.00 -0.57
N ALA A 333 -35.61 -46.30 -1.40
CA ALA A 333 -36.17 -45.00 -1.07
C ALA A 333 -37.22 -45.13 0.04
N GLN A 334 -37.32 -44.17 0.97
CA GLN A 334 -38.62 -43.74 1.49
C GLN A 334 -38.53 -42.35 2.13
N ARG A 335 -39.40 -41.45 1.66
CA ARG A 335 -39.79 -40.18 2.31
C ARG A 335 -40.65 -40.46 3.55
N CYS A 336 -40.58 -39.57 4.55
CA CYS A 336 -41.68 -39.14 5.44
C CYS A 336 -41.23 -37.81 6.09
N LEU A 337 -41.68 -36.63 5.65
CA LEU A 337 -42.92 -35.91 6.01
C LEU A 337 -43.12 -35.68 7.52
N LEU A 338 -43.08 -34.38 7.86
CA LEU A 338 -43.45 -33.74 9.12
C LEU A 338 -44.96 -33.89 9.40
N THR A 339 -45.32 -34.12 10.67
CA THR A 339 -46.50 -33.48 11.29
C THR A 339 -46.29 -33.28 12.79
N SER A 340 -46.63 -32.07 13.23
CA SER A 340 -46.78 -31.58 14.60
C SER A 340 -48.03 -32.14 15.30
N ASN A 341 -47.99 -32.35 16.62
CA ASN A 341 -48.99 -31.81 17.56
C ASN A 341 -48.66 -32.09 19.04
N LEU A 342 -49.18 -31.20 19.87
CA LEU A 342 -49.04 -30.98 21.31
C LEU A 342 -49.86 -31.94 22.20
N LEU A 343 -49.37 -32.17 23.45
CA LEU A 343 -50.02 -31.98 24.78
C LEU A 343 -49.70 -33.08 25.83
N GLU A 344 -49.06 -32.60 26.91
CA GLU A 344 -49.16 -32.89 28.35
C GLU A 344 -49.24 -34.30 28.99
N VAL A 345 -48.21 -34.56 29.82
CA VAL A 345 -48.16 -34.94 31.26
C VAL A 345 -48.84 -36.24 31.75
N ALA A 346 -48.00 -37.18 32.21
CA ALA A 346 -48.16 -37.93 33.47
C ALA A 346 -46.77 -38.46 33.95
N GLY A 347 -46.51 -38.45 35.26
CA GLY A 347 -45.19 -38.67 35.88
C GLY A 347 -44.99 -39.99 36.64
N HIS A 348 -43.93 -39.97 37.47
CA HIS A 348 -43.32 -41.02 38.34
C HIS A 348 -42.23 -41.88 37.68
N LYS A 349 -41.09 -42.24 38.30
CA LYS A 349 -40.48 -42.07 39.65
C LYS A 349 -39.02 -42.57 39.54
N CYS A 350 -38.05 -42.04 40.30
CA CYS A 350 -36.83 -42.77 40.72
C CYS A 350 -36.21 -42.13 41.98
N ASP A 351 -35.97 -42.94 43.01
CA ASP A 351 -35.38 -42.61 44.33
C ASP A 351 -33.83 -42.67 44.34
N PRO A 352 -33.14 -42.06 45.35
CA PRO A 352 -31.67 -42.03 45.47
C PRO A 352 -31.10 -42.88 46.64
N THR A 353 -29.82 -43.29 46.59
CA THR A 353 -28.98 -43.74 47.73
C THR A 353 -27.47 -43.83 47.34
N PRO A 354 -26.47 -43.89 48.28
CA PRO A 354 -25.33 -42.95 48.33
C PRO A 354 -23.88 -43.55 48.30
N LEU A 355 -22.89 -42.64 48.40
CA LEU A 355 -21.39 -42.69 48.30
C LEU A 355 -20.61 -43.62 49.28
N PRO A 356 -19.27 -43.83 49.09
CA PRO A 356 -18.27 -43.43 50.13
C PRO A 356 -16.88 -42.94 49.53
N PRO A 357 -15.77 -42.67 50.29
CA PRO A 357 -15.13 -41.35 50.37
C PRO A 357 -13.60 -41.30 50.02
N GLY A 358 -12.99 -40.10 50.01
CA GLY A 358 -11.52 -39.89 49.86
C GLY A 358 -10.88 -39.19 51.09
N PRO A 359 -9.54 -39.31 51.31
CA PRO A 359 -8.87 -39.02 52.58
C PRO A 359 -8.29 -37.58 52.73
N PRO A 360 -7.76 -37.18 53.92
CA PRO A 360 -7.82 -35.81 54.43
C PRO A 360 -6.51 -34.97 54.34
N ALA A 361 -6.66 -33.67 54.64
CA ALA A 361 -5.64 -32.61 54.61
C ALA A 361 -4.87 -32.42 55.94
N GLY A 362 -3.64 -31.91 55.85
CA GLY A 362 -2.81 -31.43 56.98
C GLY A 362 -2.50 -29.93 56.91
N ARG A 363 -2.56 -29.25 58.07
CA ARG A 363 -2.26 -27.83 58.37
C ARG A 363 -0.77 -27.61 58.68
N TRP A 364 -0.11 -26.46 58.48
CA TRP A 364 -0.09 -25.16 59.22
C TRP A 364 1.08 -24.30 58.63
N PRO A 365 1.46 -23.08 59.11
CA PRO A 365 0.73 -21.84 59.48
C PRO A 365 1.29 -20.56 58.79
N LEU A 366 0.59 -19.42 58.95
CA LEU A 366 1.03 -18.05 58.64
C LEU A 366 2.00 -17.48 59.70
N PRO A 367 2.67 -16.33 59.42
CA PRO A 367 2.44 -15.17 60.30
C PRO A 367 2.30 -13.80 59.60
N LEU A 368 1.24 -13.10 60.02
CA LEU A 368 1.15 -11.71 60.51
C LEU A 368 2.11 -10.62 59.96
N SER A 369 1.55 -9.56 59.36
CA SER A 369 1.11 -8.35 60.10
C SER A 369 0.97 -7.09 59.20
N ARG A 370 -0.06 -6.27 59.52
CA ARG A 370 -0.18 -4.80 59.39
C ARG A 370 -0.02 -4.18 57.97
N ARG A 371 -0.89 -3.30 57.46
CA ARG A 371 -1.81 -2.32 58.05
C ARG A 371 -2.85 -1.94 56.98
N ARG A 372 -4.13 -1.94 57.34
CA ARG A 372 -5.20 -1.24 56.63
C ARG A 372 -4.95 0.28 56.83
N ARG A 373 -4.68 1.02 55.75
CA ARG A 373 -4.94 2.46 55.66
C ARG A 373 -6.12 2.62 54.71
N GLU A 374 -7.24 3.06 55.27
CA GLU A 374 -8.31 3.69 54.50
C GLU A 374 -7.73 4.90 53.76
N MET A 375 -7.93 4.93 52.45
CA MET A 375 -7.88 6.17 51.68
C MET A 375 -9.29 6.45 51.19
N SER A 376 -9.92 7.38 51.90
CA SER A 376 -11.09 8.12 51.48
C SER A 376 -10.90 8.71 50.08
N SER A 377 -12.02 8.72 49.35
CA SER A 377 -12.35 9.46 48.14
C SER A 377 -11.20 10.24 47.48
N ASN A 378 -10.62 9.68 46.42
CA ASN A 378 -9.82 10.46 45.48
C ASN A 378 -10.13 10.11 44.01
N LYS A 379 -11.42 9.85 43.74
CA LYS A 379 -11.94 9.57 42.39
C LYS A 379 -12.08 10.85 41.55
N GLU A 380 -12.28 11.99 42.20
CA GLU A 380 -12.39 13.28 41.52
C GLU A 380 -11.02 13.88 41.14
N GLN A 381 -9.99 13.81 42.00
CA GLN A 381 -8.65 14.27 41.62
C GLN A 381 -8.03 13.40 40.51
N ARG A 382 -8.26 12.08 40.52
CA ARG A 382 -7.77 11.20 39.44
C ARG A 382 -8.44 11.51 38.10
N SER A 383 -9.73 11.85 38.11
CA SER A 383 -10.45 12.25 36.89
C SER A 383 -9.99 13.63 36.40
N ALA A 384 -9.74 14.59 37.29
CA ALA A 384 -9.18 15.88 36.93
C ALA A 384 -7.77 15.75 36.31
N VAL A 385 -6.92 14.89 36.85
CA VAL A 385 -5.59 14.61 36.28
C VAL A 385 -5.72 13.98 34.89
N PHE A 386 -6.65 13.04 34.67
CA PHE A 386 -6.89 12.46 33.34
C PHE A 386 -7.44 13.48 32.34
N VAL A 387 -8.32 14.38 32.77
CA VAL A 387 -8.87 15.45 31.93
C VAL A 387 -7.79 16.49 31.59
N ILE A 388 -6.94 16.85 32.55
CA ILE A 388 -5.79 17.74 32.32
C ILE A 388 -4.76 17.07 31.41
N LEU A 389 -4.48 15.77 31.60
CA LEU A 389 -3.57 15.02 30.72
C LEU A 389 -4.14 14.90 29.32
N PHE A 390 -5.44 14.64 29.19
CA PHE A 390 -6.14 14.57 27.91
C PHE A 390 -6.19 15.94 27.24
N ALA A 391 -6.42 17.02 27.98
CA ALA A 391 -6.38 18.38 27.47
C ALA A 391 -4.97 18.79 27.05
N LEU A 392 -3.92 18.44 27.82
CA LEU A 392 -2.53 18.69 27.46
C LEU A 392 -2.09 17.85 26.26
N ILE A 393 -2.50 16.58 26.15
CA ILE A 393 -2.26 15.74 24.98
C ILE A 393 -3.04 16.25 23.77
N THR A 394 -4.27 16.73 23.96
CA THR A 394 -5.08 17.33 22.90
C THR A 394 -4.50 18.67 22.45
N ILE A 395 -3.99 19.51 23.37
CA ILE A 395 -3.27 20.75 23.06
C ILE A 395 -1.93 20.41 22.40
N LEU A 396 -1.23 19.35 22.80
CA LEU A 396 -0.01 18.89 22.13
C LEU A 396 -0.32 18.32 20.75
N ILE A 397 -1.46 17.65 20.56
CA ILE A 397 -1.97 17.20 19.26
C ILE A 397 -2.38 18.41 18.42
N LEU A 398 -3.01 19.45 18.99
CA LEU A 398 -3.41 20.66 18.25
C LEU A 398 -2.21 21.56 17.94
N TYR A 399 -1.22 21.64 18.83
CA TYR A 399 0.04 22.36 18.66
C TYR A 399 0.98 21.62 17.70
N SER A 400 0.98 20.28 17.71
CA SER A 400 1.68 19.46 16.69
C SER A 400 0.89 19.33 15.38
N SER A 401 -0.44 19.49 15.40
CA SER A 401 -1.29 19.53 14.20
C SER A 401 -1.30 20.90 13.53
N ASN A 402 -0.72 21.93 14.17
CA ASN A 402 -0.44 23.20 13.52
C ASN A 402 0.98 23.28 12.91
N SER A 403 1.57 22.12 12.60
CA SER A 403 2.74 22.02 11.72
C SER A 403 2.63 20.77 10.82
N ALA A 404 1.64 20.78 9.93
CA ALA A 404 1.75 20.32 8.53
C ALA A 404 0.36 20.17 7.88
N ASN A 405 -0.44 21.24 7.90
CA ASN A 405 -1.44 21.48 6.87
C ASN A 405 -0.86 22.55 5.94
N GLU A 406 -0.16 22.12 4.89
CA GLU A 406 -0.17 22.84 3.62
C GLU A 406 -0.65 21.90 2.51
N VAL A 407 -1.98 21.84 2.42
CA VAL A 407 -2.76 22.08 1.19
C VAL A 407 -1.95 22.07 -0.11
N PHE A 408 -2.21 21.10 -1.00
CA PHE A 408 -2.28 21.40 -2.43
C PHE A 408 -3.42 20.61 -3.09
N HIS A 409 -4.47 21.37 -3.41
CA HIS A 409 -5.60 21.00 -4.26
C HIS A 409 -5.14 20.64 -5.68
N TYR A 410 -5.91 19.77 -6.35
CA TYR A 410 -6.29 20.00 -7.75
C TYR A 410 -7.58 19.22 -8.04
N GLY A 411 -8.71 19.83 -7.73
CA GLY A 411 -9.99 19.61 -8.41
C GLY A 411 -10.16 20.68 -9.49
N SER A 412 -10.71 20.25 -10.62
CA SER A 412 -11.01 21.02 -11.83
C SER A 412 -11.76 22.34 -11.58
N LEU A 413 -11.18 23.48 -12.02
CA LEU A 413 -11.98 24.65 -12.39
C LEU A 413 -12.59 24.39 -13.77
N ARG A 414 -13.91 24.14 -13.81
CA ARG A 414 -14.71 24.21 -15.04
C ARG A 414 -14.93 25.68 -15.40
N GLY A 415 -14.61 26.04 -16.64
CA GLY A 415 -15.35 27.06 -17.41
C GLY A 415 -15.17 28.53 -17.04
N ARG A 416 -14.08 29.14 -17.49
CA ARG A 416 -14.17 30.25 -18.45
C ARG A 416 -13.19 29.96 -19.58
N THR A 417 -13.69 30.00 -20.81
CA THR A 417 -12.97 29.65 -22.03
C THR A 417 -11.67 30.44 -22.17
N ARG A 418 -10.56 29.82 -21.80
CA ARG A 418 -9.23 30.17 -22.32
C ARG A 418 -8.61 28.89 -22.90
N ARG A 419 -8.25 28.98 -24.18
CA ARG A 419 -7.57 27.91 -24.93
C ARG A 419 -6.39 27.36 -24.11
N PRO A 420 -6.07 26.05 -24.21
CA PRO A 420 -4.91 25.49 -23.54
C PRO A 420 -3.65 26.27 -23.90
N VAL A 421 -2.81 26.58 -22.90
CA VAL A 421 -1.55 27.30 -23.12
C VAL A 421 -0.65 26.45 -24.01
N ASN A 422 -0.45 26.94 -25.22
CA ASN A 422 0.42 26.33 -26.20
C ASN A 422 1.87 26.64 -25.81
N LEU A 423 2.60 25.65 -25.28
CA LEU A 423 4.03 25.79 -24.91
C LEU A 423 4.93 26.13 -26.11
N LYS A 424 4.46 25.91 -27.34
CA LYS A 424 5.09 26.38 -28.59
C LYS A 424 4.93 27.89 -28.82
N LYS A 425 3.94 28.54 -28.17
CA LYS A 425 3.69 29.99 -28.25
C LYS A 425 4.50 30.77 -27.20
N TRP A 426 4.85 30.16 -26.07
CA TRP A 426 5.80 30.73 -25.09
C TRP A 426 7.25 30.73 -25.58
N SER A 427 7.61 29.84 -26.51
CA SER A 427 8.91 29.93 -27.18
C SER A 427 9.00 31.07 -28.22
N ILE A 428 7.89 31.80 -28.48
CA ILE A 428 7.81 32.83 -29.53
C ILE A 428 7.57 34.24 -28.97
N THR A 429 7.19 34.41 -27.70
CA THR A 429 6.90 35.77 -27.17
C THR A 429 7.65 36.22 -25.92
N ASP A 430 8.63 35.49 -25.37
CA ASP A 430 9.66 36.06 -24.48
C ASP A 430 10.80 35.06 -24.23
N GLY A 431 11.91 35.19 -24.97
CA GLY A 431 13.29 35.10 -24.46
C GLY A 431 13.88 33.82 -23.80
N TYR A 432 13.20 32.68 -23.66
CA TYR A 432 13.80 31.51 -22.99
C TYR A 432 14.12 30.33 -23.92
N THR A 433 15.40 30.14 -24.19
CA THR A 433 15.97 28.97 -24.87
C THR A 433 16.10 27.81 -23.87
N PRO A 434 15.70 26.56 -24.20
CA PRO A 434 16.09 25.38 -23.42
C PRO A 434 17.62 25.16 -23.56
N ILE A 435 18.38 25.44 -22.49
CA ILE A 435 19.85 25.50 -22.55
C ILE A 435 20.52 24.18 -22.14
N LEU A 436 19.89 23.37 -21.27
CA LEU A 436 20.58 22.25 -20.61
C LEU A 436 20.51 20.92 -21.37
N GLY A 437 19.37 20.55 -21.96
CA GLY A 437 19.25 19.29 -22.71
C GLY A 437 20.32 19.17 -23.81
N ASN A 438 20.53 20.23 -24.59
CA ASN A 438 21.56 20.28 -25.62
C ASN A 438 22.99 20.22 -25.08
N LYS A 439 23.24 20.69 -23.84
CA LYS A 439 24.55 20.55 -23.18
C LYS A 439 24.76 19.14 -22.64
N ILE A 440 23.73 18.53 -22.05
CA ILE A 440 23.76 17.14 -21.55
C ILE A 440 23.98 16.16 -22.70
N GLU A 441 23.36 16.37 -23.85
CA GLU A 441 23.53 15.54 -25.05
C GLU A 441 24.96 15.52 -25.60
N ARG A 442 25.74 16.58 -25.38
CA ARG A 442 27.14 16.65 -25.83
C ARG A 442 28.10 15.83 -24.98
N ALA A 443 27.67 15.38 -23.79
CA ALA A 443 28.51 14.55 -22.94
C ALA A 443 28.71 13.17 -23.57
N GLU A 444 29.95 12.69 -23.55
CA GLU A 444 30.28 11.33 -24.00
C GLU A 444 29.57 10.28 -23.14
N CYS A 445 29.57 10.50 -21.83
CA CYS A 445 28.93 9.65 -20.83
C CYS A 445 27.78 10.41 -20.11
N THR A 446 26.55 9.90 -20.22
CA THR A 446 25.40 10.42 -19.46
C THR A 446 24.91 9.39 -18.44
N ILE A 447 25.04 9.68 -17.14
CA ILE A 447 24.60 8.77 -16.07
C ILE A 447 23.26 9.25 -15.50
N ARG A 448 22.26 8.36 -15.44
CA ARG A 448 20.95 8.64 -14.82
C ARG A 448 20.64 7.70 -13.67
N MET A 449 19.80 8.16 -12.75
CA MET A 449 19.44 7.40 -11.55
C MET A 449 18.03 6.82 -11.67
N ASN A 450 17.87 5.58 -11.21
CA ASN A 450 16.57 4.94 -10.98
C ASN A 450 15.62 5.07 -12.19
N ASP A 451 14.35 5.43 -11.94
CA ASP A 451 13.27 5.58 -12.90
C ASP A 451 13.09 7.04 -13.38
N ALA A 452 14.16 7.85 -13.36
CA ALA A 452 14.16 9.19 -13.94
C ALA A 452 14.01 9.12 -15.48
N PRO A 453 12.87 9.59 -16.04
CA PRO A 453 12.56 9.44 -17.46
C PRO A 453 13.16 10.57 -18.30
N THR A 454 13.24 10.35 -19.60
CA THR A 454 13.59 11.37 -20.62
C THR A 454 12.39 11.74 -21.47
N THR A 455 11.44 10.81 -21.66
CA THR A 455 10.24 11.07 -22.45
C THR A 455 9.40 12.19 -21.83
N GLY A 456 9.15 13.24 -22.62
CA GLY A 456 8.41 14.42 -22.19
C GLY A 456 9.26 15.49 -21.50
N TYR A 457 10.57 15.23 -21.29
CA TYR A 457 11.49 16.13 -20.58
C TYR A 457 12.79 16.39 -21.36
N SER A 458 12.91 15.87 -22.58
CA SER A 458 14.17 15.85 -23.34
C SER A 458 14.80 17.22 -23.57
N ALA A 459 14.00 18.29 -23.66
CA ALA A 459 14.49 19.65 -23.79
C ALA A 459 15.31 20.11 -22.56
N ASP A 460 14.96 19.61 -21.38
CA ASP A 460 15.58 20.01 -20.11
C ASP A 460 16.64 19.03 -19.66
N VAL A 461 16.39 17.73 -19.84
CA VAL A 461 17.24 16.66 -19.29
C VAL A 461 17.99 15.86 -20.34
N GLY A 462 17.80 16.11 -21.63
CA GLY A 462 18.33 15.27 -22.71
C GLY A 462 17.57 13.94 -22.88
N ASN A 463 17.88 13.24 -23.96
CA ASN A 463 17.43 11.90 -24.33
C ASN A 463 18.48 10.80 -24.10
N LYS A 464 19.78 11.12 -24.21
CA LYS A 464 20.88 10.17 -24.05
C LYS A 464 20.96 9.65 -22.61
N THR A 465 21.25 8.36 -22.49
CA THR A 465 21.61 7.66 -21.26
C THR A 465 22.67 6.63 -21.63
N THR A 466 23.86 6.75 -21.05
CA THR A 466 24.97 5.80 -21.23
C THR A 466 24.98 4.80 -20.07
N PHE A 467 24.87 5.30 -18.83
CA PHE A 467 24.76 4.46 -17.64
C PHE A 467 23.49 4.76 -16.88
N ARG A 468 22.89 3.72 -16.28
CA ARG A 468 21.77 3.88 -15.37
C ARG A 468 22.03 3.18 -14.04
N VAL A 469 22.20 3.96 -12.98
CA VAL A 469 22.41 3.46 -11.63
C VAL A 469 21.07 3.26 -10.93
N VAL A 470 20.74 2.03 -10.57
CA VAL A 470 19.39 1.64 -10.11
C VAL A 470 19.45 1.00 -8.73
N ALA A 471 18.79 1.63 -7.76
CA ALA A 471 18.61 1.04 -6.44
C ALA A 471 17.66 -0.16 -6.49
N HIS A 472 17.85 -1.09 -5.56
CA HIS A 472 17.00 -2.28 -5.42
C HIS A 472 15.50 -1.96 -5.32
N SER A 473 15.14 -0.81 -4.73
CA SER A 473 13.75 -0.34 -4.60
C SER A 473 13.15 0.18 -5.92
N SER A 474 14.00 0.44 -6.92
CA SER A 474 13.64 0.99 -8.24
C SER A 474 13.71 -0.05 -9.36
N VAL A 475 14.35 -1.21 -9.15
CA VAL A 475 14.51 -2.30 -10.15
C VAL A 475 13.20 -2.59 -10.90
N PHE A 476 12.09 -2.74 -10.17
CA PHE A 476 10.81 -3.02 -10.82
C PHE A 476 10.23 -1.83 -11.58
N ARG A 477 10.45 -0.58 -11.14
CA ARG A 477 9.94 0.60 -11.87
C ARG A 477 10.67 0.78 -13.20
N VAL A 478 11.97 0.52 -13.20
CA VAL A 478 12.82 0.56 -14.40
C VAL A 478 12.46 -0.59 -15.36
N LEU A 479 12.52 -1.83 -14.91
CA LEU A 479 12.34 -3.00 -15.79
C LEU A 479 10.89 -3.21 -16.27
N ARG A 480 9.89 -2.58 -15.64
CA ARG A 480 8.48 -2.64 -16.11
C ARG A 480 8.16 -1.65 -17.22
N ARG A 481 9.04 -0.69 -17.51
CA ARG A 481 8.88 0.27 -18.61
C ARG A 481 10.06 0.16 -19.58
N PRO A 482 10.25 -1.00 -20.22
CA PRO A 482 11.39 -1.22 -21.11
C PRO A 482 11.42 -0.21 -22.26
N GLN A 483 10.26 0.23 -22.76
CA GLN A 483 10.21 1.27 -23.80
C GLN A 483 10.77 2.63 -23.37
N GLU A 484 10.76 2.93 -22.07
CA GLU A 484 11.35 4.16 -21.54
C GLU A 484 12.84 3.96 -21.20
N PHE A 485 13.16 2.85 -20.53
CA PHE A 485 14.44 2.74 -19.84
C PHE A 485 15.43 1.77 -20.49
N VAL A 486 14.96 0.79 -21.27
CA VAL A 486 15.80 -0.26 -21.89
C VAL A 486 15.92 -0.06 -23.40
N ASN A 487 14.79 0.07 -24.11
CA ASN A 487 14.76 0.14 -25.57
C ASN A 487 15.04 1.54 -26.12
N ARG A 488 14.88 2.59 -25.31
CA ARG A 488 15.03 3.98 -25.78
C ARG A 488 16.49 4.32 -26.09
N THR A 489 17.40 3.76 -25.28
CA THR A 489 18.86 3.90 -25.42
C THR A 489 19.45 2.50 -25.27
N PRO A 490 19.44 1.69 -26.35
CA PRO A 490 19.77 0.27 -26.30
C PRO A 490 21.17 -0.04 -25.77
N GLU A 491 22.10 0.90 -25.91
CA GLU A 491 23.49 0.83 -25.43
C GLU A 491 23.63 1.21 -23.95
N THR A 492 22.53 1.40 -23.23
CA THR A 492 22.59 1.75 -21.80
C THR A 492 23.14 0.59 -20.99
N VAL A 493 24.20 0.87 -20.22
CA VAL A 493 24.72 -0.04 -19.19
C VAL A 493 24.00 0.19 -17.87
N PHE A 494 23.40 -0.86 -17.31
CA PHE A 494 22.69 -0.78 -16.04
C PHE A 494 23.58 -1.24 -14.89
N ILE A 495 23.67 -0.42 -13.83
CA ILE A 495 24.37 -0.77 -12.60
C ILE A 495 23.37 -0.81 -11.45
N PHE A 496 23.12 -2.00 -10.93
CA PHE A 496 22.16 -2.22 -9.86
C PHE A 496 22.84 -2.32 -8.50
N TRP A 497 22.25 -1.71 -7.47
CA TRP A 497 22.80 -1.76 -6.11
C TRP A 497 21.71 -2.00 -5.05
N GLY A 498 22.10 -2.56 -3.91
CA GLY A 498 21.19 -2.77 -2.78
C GLY A 498 21.66 -3.83 -1.80
N PRO A 499 20.80 -4.23 -0.84
CA PRO A 499 21.21 -5.15 0.21
C PRO A 499 21.57 -6.54 -0.35
N PRO A 500 22.58 -7.21 0.24
CA PRO A 500 23.07 -8.51 -0.24
C PRO A 500 21.97 -9.55 -0.43
N ASN A 501 21.02 -9.64 0.51
CA ASN A 501 19.90 -10.58 0.46
C ASN A 501 18.95 -10.38 -0.74
N LYS A 502 18.98 -9.23 -1.41
CA LYS A 502 18.21 -8.96 -2.63
C LYS A 502 19.07 -8.98 -3.89
N MET A 503 20.33 -8.58 -3.78
CA MET A 503 21.22 -8.23 -4.91
C MET A 503 22.42 -9.18 -5.11
N GLN A 504 22.55 -10.25 -4.31
CA GLN A 504 23.64 -11.24 -4.47
C GLN A 504 23.14 -12.67 -4.70
N LYS A 505 23.92 -13.46 -5.45
CA LYS A 505 23.63 -14.88 -5.69
C LYS A 505 23.96 -15.72 -4.44
N PRO A 506 23.30 -16.88 -4.22
CA PRO A 506 22.21 -17.48 -5.03
C PRO A 506 20.80 -17.04 -4.62
N GLN A 507 20.66 -16.30 -3.51
CA GLN A 507 19.39 -16.04 -2.81
C GLN A 507 18.71 -14.72 -3.22
N GLY A 508 19.43 -13.82 -3.90
CA GLY A 508 18.95 -12.49 -4.30
C GLY A 508 17.75 -12.55 -5.25
N SER A 509 16.57 -12.21 -4.72
CA SER A 509 15.32 -12.23 -5.49
C SER A 509 15.33 -11.28 -6.68
N LEU A 510 16.04 -10.15 -6.59
CA LEU A 510 16.14 -9.15 -7.66
C LEU A 510 17.20 -9.50 -8.71
N VAL A 511 18.29 -10.18 -8.32
CA VAL A 511 19.29 -10.68 -9.28
C VAL A 511 18.62 -11.58 -10.31
N ARG A 512 17.73 -12.48 -9.88
CA ARG A 512 16.99 -13.36 -10.79
C ARG A 512 16.05 -12.58 -11.71
N VAL A 513 15.50 -11.45 -11.26
CA VAL A 513 14.66 -10.57 -12.10
C VAL A 513 15.52 -9.87 -13.16
N ILE A 514 16.70 -9.36 -12.77
CA ILE A 514 17.65 -8.72 -13.69
C ILE A 514 18.16 -9.72 -14.72
N GLN A 515 18.54 -10.93 -14.29
CA GLN A 515 18.97 -12.00 -15.20
C GLN A 515 17.88 -12.37 -16.21
N ARG A 516 16.62 -12.49 -15.76
CA ARG A 516 15.50 -12.73 -16.69
C ARG A 516 15.27 -11.57 -17.65
N ALA A 517 15.45 -10.34 -17.20
CA ALA A 517 15.39 -9.18 -18.09
C ALA A 517 16.49 -9.25 -19.15
N GLY A 518 17.73 -9.58 -18.78
CA GLY A 518 18.82 -9.79 -19.74
C GLY A 518 18.54 -10.92 -20.75
N LEU A 519 17.83 -11.98 -20.36
CA LEU A 519 17.39 -13.03 -21.30
C LEU A 519 16.31 -12.55 -22.29
N VAL A 520 15.51 -11.55 -21.90
CA VAL A 520 14.43 -10.98 -22.74
C VAL A 520 14.95 -9.83 -23.61
N PHE A 521 15.94 -9.09 -23.11
CA PHE A 521 16.56 -7.96 -23.78
C PHE A 521 18.04 -8.30 -24.01
N PRO A 522 18.39 -8.97 -25.13
CA PRO A 522 19.74 -9.50 -25.34
C PRO A 522 20.82 -8.41 -25.41
N ASN A 523 20.44 -7.17 -25.75
CA ASN A 523 21.34 -6.01 -25.77
C ASN A 523 21.46 -5.30 -24.42
N MET A 524 20.75 -5.76 -23.38
CA MET A 524 20.79 -5.15 -22.06
C MET A 524 22.06 -5.58 -21.32
N GLU A 525 22.99 -4.65 -21.16
CA GLU A 525 24.16 -4.85 -20.32
C GLU A 525 23.86 -4.49 -18.85
N ALA A 526 24.11 -5.43 -17.93
CA ALA A 526 23.65 -5.31 -16.55
C ALA A 526 24.67 -5.83 -15.53
N TYR A 527 25.07 -4.96 -14.60
CA TYR A 527 25.97 -5.24 -13.49
C TYR A 527 25.27 -5.06 -12.15
N ALA A 528 25.73 -5.79 -11.14
CA ALA A 528 25.32 -5.58 -9.75
C ALA A 528 26.55 -5.22 -8.91
N VAL A 529 26.44 -4.19 -8.07
CA VAL A 529 27.51 -3.79 -7.14
C VAL A 529 27.79 -4.95 -6.18
N SER A 530 29.04 -5.40 -6.15
CA SER A 530 29.47 -6.55 -5.35
C SER A 530 29.47 -6.23 -3.85
N LEU A 531 29.51 -7.26 -2.99
CA LEU A 531 29.60 -7.06 -1.53
C LEU A 531 30.84 -6.24 -1.13
N GLY A 532 31.98 -6.55 -1.72
CA GLY A 532 33.23 -5.84 -1.47
C GLY A 532 33.12 -4.37 -1.87
N ARG A 533 32.52 -4.10 -3.04
CA ARG A 533 32.34 -2.72 -3.51
C ARG A 533 31.34 -1.93 -2.68
N MET A 534 30.26 -2.57 -2.21
CA MET A 534 29.32 -1.97 -1.25
C MET A 534 30.04 -1.55 0.05
N ARG A 535 30.94 -2.39 0.58
CA ARG A 535 31.72 -2.07 1.78
C ARG A 535 32.68 -0.90 1.52
N GLN A 536 33.37 -0.89 0.39
CA GLN A 536 34.24 0.23 0.01
C GLN A 536 33.47 1.56 -0.06
N PHE A 537 32.23 1.55 -0.54
CA PHE A 537 31.40 2.76 -0.59
C PHE A 537 30.97 3.23 0.80
N ASP A 538 30.72 2.28 1.72
CA ASP A 538 30.44 2.57 3.13
C ASP A 538 31.68 3.11 3.85
N ASP A 539 32.85 2.51 3.61
CA ASP A 539 34.14 2.93 4.19
C ASP A 539 34.53 4.33 3.70
N LEU A 540 34.35 4.61 2.40
CA LEU A 540 34.55 5.95 1.84
C LEU A 540 33.60 6.97 2.47
N PHE A 541 32.31 6.64 2.63
CA PHE A 541 31.38 7.55 3.30
C PHE A 541 31.82 7.83 4.74
N ARG A 542 32.28 6.79 5.44
CA ARG A 542 32.77 6.90 6.81
C ARG A 542 34.04 7.74 6.89
N SER A 543 34.99 7.59 5.97
CA SER A 543 36.22 8.38 5.95
C SER A 543 35.95 9.85 5.65
N GLU A 544 35.06 10.15 4.70
CA GLU A 544 34.73 11.51 4.28
C GLU A 544 33.90 12.27 5.32
N THR A 545 33.08 11.56 6.11
CA THR A 545 32.08 12.21 6.99
C THR A 545 32.30 11.98 8.48
N GLY A 546 33.17 11.02 8.84
CA GLY A 546 33.30 10.49 10.20
C GLY A 546 32.06 9.74 10.70
N LYS A 547 31.01 9.55 9.86
CA LYS A 547 29.77 8.90 10.26
C LYS A 547 29.74 7.43 9.87
N ASP A 548 29.45 6.60 10.85
CA ASP A 548 29.22 5.17 10.63
C ASP A 548 27.74 4.92 10.27
N ARG A 549 27.52 4.28 9.12
CA ARG A 549 26.19 4.01 8.59
C ARG A 549 25.43 2.97 9.42
N GLU A 550 26.12 1.94 9.90
CA GLU A 550 25.52 0.87 10.71
C GLU A 550 25.07 1.43 12.06
N LYS A 551 25.93 2.22 12.72
CA LYS A 551 25.59 2.87 14.00
C LYS A 551 24.48 3.91 13.88
N SER A 552 24.43 4.63 12.76
CA SER A 552 23.41 5.66 12.52
C SER A 552 22.12 5.14 11.88
N HIS A 553 22.05 3.83 11.59
CA HIS A 553 20.95 3.17 10.88
C HIS A 553 20.50 3.89 9.60
N SER A 554 21.45 4.47 8.86
CA SER A 554 21.18 5.22 7.63
C SER A 554 21.47 4.39 6.37
N TRP A 555 21.02 4.88 5.22
CA TRP A 555 21.33 4.32 3.90
C TRP A 555 21.99 5.37 3.03
N LEU A 556 23.01 4.98 2.26
CA LEU A 556 23.55 5.83 1.20
C LEU A 556 22.49 6.01 0.10
N SER A 557 22.40 7.21 -0.45
CA SER A 557 21.46 7.49 -1.54
C SER A 557 21.94 6.93 -2.87
N THR A 558 21.04 6.80 -3.86
CA THR A 558 21.48 6.49 -5.23
C THR A 558 22.41 7.58 -5.79
N GLY A 559 22.30 8.81 -5.29
CA GLY A 559 23.21 9.91 -5.63
C GLY A 559 24.64 9.62 -5.21
N TRP A 560 24.84 9.10 -3.99
CA TRP A 560 26.17 8.66 -3.53
C TRP A 560 26.78 7.57 -4.42
N PHE A 561 26.04 6.48 -4.67
CA PHE A 561 26.51 5.42 -5.57
C PHE A 561 26.87 5.97 -6.96
N THR A 562 26.03 6.86 -7.49
CA THR A 562 26.24 7.44 -8.81
C THR A 562 27.46 8.34 -8.85
N MET A 563 27.70 9.15 -7.80
CA MET A 563 28.85 10.06 -7.77
C MET A 563 30.18 9.30 -7.69
N VAL A 564 30.26 8.29 -6.82
CA VAL A 564 31.45 7.45 -6.68
C VAL A 564 31.75 6.73 -8.00
N ILE A 565 30.72 6.16 -8.64
CA ILE A 565 30.86 5.53 -9.96
C ILE A 565 31.30 6.55 -11.02
N ALA A 566 30.73 7.77 -11.02
CA ALA A 566 31.06 8.79 -12.01
C ALA A 566 32.52 9.24 -11.93
N VAL A 567 33.04 9.46 -10.72
CA VAL A 567 34.45 9.82 -10.47
C VAL A 567 35.42 8.70 -10.89
N GLU A 568 34.97 7.46 -10.86
CA GLU A 568 35.78 6.30 -11.28
C GLU A 568 35.77 6.09 -12.79
N LEU A 569 34.66 6.44 -13.46
CA LEU A 569 34.47 6.20 -14.90
C LEU A 569 34.86 7.38 -15.78
N CYS A 570 34.83 8.60 -15.25
CA CYS A 570 34.97 9.83 -16.05
C CYS A 570 36.15 10.66 -15.58
N ASP A 571 36.84 11.30 -16.53
CA ASP A 571 37.91 12.26 -16.23
C ASP A 571 37.34 13.60 -15.74
N HIS A 572 36.21 14.02 -16.29
CA HIS A 572 35.47 15.22 -15.89
C HIS A 572 34.00 14.87 -15.68
N VAL A 573 33.48 15.19 -14.49
CA VAL A 573 32.08 14.93 -14.12
C VAL A 573 31.32 16.23 -14.04
N HIS A 574 30.33 16.40 -14.91
CA HIS A 574 29.36 17.49 -14.81
C HIS A 574 28.08 17.04 -14.11
N VAL A 575 27.74 17.70 -13.00
CA VAL A 575 26.56 17.38 -12.19
C VAL A 575 25.48 18.42 -12.40
N TYR A 576 24.29 17.97 -12.80
CA TYR A 576 23.13 18.83 -13.05
C TYR A 576 21.97 18.49 -12.09
N GLY A 577 21.22 19.51 -11.68
CA GLY A 577 20.01 19.33 -10.87
C GLY A 577 20.27 18.91 -9.42
N MET A 578 21.52 19.03 -8.94
CA MET A 578 21.87 18.82 -7.54
C MET A 578 22.08 20.19 -6.88
N VAL A 579 21.39 20.45 -5.78
CA VAL A 579 21.47 21.73 -5.06
C VAL A 579 22.64 21.72 -4.05
N PRO A 580 23.23 22.88 -3.70
CA PRO A 580 24.32 22.94 -2.73
C PRO A 580 23.85 22.53 -1.31
N PRO A 581 24.76 22.12 -0.41
CA PRO A 581 24.40 21.57 0.90
C PRO A 581 23.67 22.56 1.83
N ASP A 582 23.91 23.86 1.67
CA ASP A 582 23.29 24.94 2.43
C ASP A 582 22.00 25.47 1.78
N TYR A 583 21.63 24.97 0.58
CA TYR A 583 20.43 25.37 -0.14
C TYR A 583 19.20 25.39 0.76
N CYS A 584 19.00 24.35 1.58
CA CYS A 584 17.83 24.25 2.43
C CYS A 584 17.85 25.12 3.71
N SER A 585 18.94 25.85 3.95
CA SER A 585 19.12 26.70 5.13
C SER A 585 18.82 28.19 4.89
N GLN A 586 18.73 28.64 3.63
CA GLN A 586 18.55 30.06 3.28
C GLN A 586 17.06 30.49 3.38
N ARG A 587 16.77 31.65 4.00
CA ARG A 587 15.40 32.22 4.18
C ARG A 587 15.29 33.67 3.66
N PRO A 588 14.10 34.10 3.16
CA PRO A 588 12.87 33.32 2.98
C PRO A 588 12.77 32.72 1.57
N ARG A 589 12.40 31.43 1.49
CA ARG A 589 12.09 30.79 0.20
C ARG A 589 10.73 31.26 -0.29
N LEU A 590 10.72 31.90 -1.46
CA LEU A 590 9.49 32.37 -2.11
C LEU A 590 8.77 31.28 -2.95
N GLN A 591 9.38 30.12 -3.20
CA GLN A 591 8.83 29.12 -4.13
C GLN A 591 9.10 27.66 -3.71
N ARG A 592 8.04 26.84 -3.74
CA ARG A 592 8.08 25.38 -3.52
C ARG A 592 8.77 24.68 -4.70
N MET A 593 9.71 23.77 -4.42
CA MET A 593 10.42 23.01 -5.46
C MET A 593 10.11 21.51 -5.34
N PRO A 594 9.55 20.85 -6.38
CA PRO A 594 9.31 19.41 -6.34
C PRO A 594 10.61 18.60 -6.26
N TYR A 595 10.63 17.55 -5.44
CA TYR A 595 11.79 16.67 -5.26
C TYR A 595 12.24 15.93 -6.54
N HIS A 596 11.30 15.67 -7.47
CA HIS A 596 11.61 15.05 -8.76
C HIS A 596 11.00 15.88 -9.89
N TYR A 597 11.78 16.14 -10.94
CA TYR A 597 11.34 16.92 -12.11
C TYR A 597 10.15 16.26 -12.85
N TYR A 598 10.03 14.94 -12.76
CA TYR A 598 8.95 14.16 -13.36
C TYR A 598 7.75 13.94 -12.41
N GLU A 599 7.78 14.53 -11.21
CA GLU A 599 6.69 14.52 -10.23
C GLU A 599 6.41 15.93 -9.72
N PRO A 600 5.86 16.84 -10.54
CA PRO A 600 5.64 18.25 -10.16
C PRO A 600 4.67 18.45 -8.98
N LYS A 601 3.88 17.41 -8.64
CA LYS A 601 3.00 17.38 -7.46
C LYS A 601 3.61 16.59 -6.28
N GLY A 602 4.87 16.18 -6.39
CA GLY A 602 5.60 15.40 -5.40
C GLY A 602 5.94 16.19 -4.13
N PRO A 603 6.61 15.56 -3.15
CA PRO A 603 7.03 16.24 -1.94
C PRO A 603 7.99 17.39 -2.27
N ASP A 604 8.02 18.41 -1.41
CA ASP A 604 9.01 19.47 -1.53
C ASP A 604 10.42 18.92 -1.32
N GLU A 605 11.36 19.37 -2.15
CA GLU A 605 12.74 18.94 -2.16
C GLU A 605 13.42 19.17 -0.80
N CYS A 606 13.30 20.37 -0.24
CA CYS A 606 13.97 20.71 1.01
C CYS A 606 13.33 20.03 2.21
N VAL A 607 12.00 19.91 2.22
CA VAL A 607 11.31 19.09 3.22
C VAL A 607 11.84 17.66 3.19
N THR A 608 11.98 17.06 2.01
CA THR A 608 12.51 15.69 1.84
C THR A 608 13.95 15.57 2.35
N TYR A 609 14.82 16.52 2.00
CA TYR A 609 16.22 16.53 2.46
C TYR A 609 16.34 16.68 3.97
N ILE A 610 15.67 17.67 4.57
CA ILE A 610 15.74 17.96 6.00
C ILE A 610 15.17 16.81 6.83
N GLN A 611 14.02 16.25 6.42
CA GLN A 611 13.40 15.14 7.14
C GLN A 611 14.28 13.88 7.15
N ASN A 612 14.90 13.55 6.01
CA ASN A 612 15.83 12.41 5.94
C ASN A 612 17.10 12.69 6.73
N GLU A 613 17.68 13.89 6.59
CA GLU A 613 18.92 14.27 7.27
C GLU A 613 18.80 14.20 8.79
N HIS A 614 17.65 14.57 9.37
CA HIS A 614 17.45 14.58 10.83
C HIS A 614 16.86 13.28 11.38
N SER A 615 16.44 12.34 10.53
CA SER A 615 15.81 11.11 11.02
C SER A 615 16.79 10.26 11.85
N ARG A 616 16.23 9.57 12.84
CA ARG A 616 16.90 8.61 13.73
C ARG A 616 16.20 7.23 13.74
N LYS A 617 15.11 7.05 12.98
CA LYS A 617 14.32 5.81 12.93
C LYS A 617 13.95 5.48 11.48
N GLY A 618 14.14 4.23 11.07
CA GLY A 618 13.79 3.73 9.73
C GLY A 618 14.87 3.90 8.66
N ASN A 619 14.56 3.56 7.41
CA ASN A 619 15.48 3.62 6.27
C ASN A 619 15.60 5.05 5.71
N HIS A 620 16.41 5.89 6.34
CA HIS A 620 16.60 7.29 5.98
C HIS A 620 17.98 7.53 5.34
N HIS A 621 18.08 8.57 4.52
CA HIS A 621 19.33 8.98 3.87
C HIS A 621 19.96 10.19 4.55
N ARG A 622 21.27 10.40 4.33
CA ARG A 622 21.98 11.60 4.80
C ARG A 622 22.26 12.54 3.64
N PHE A 623 21.20 12.99 2.96
CA PHE A 623 21.29 13.75 1.71
C PHE A 623 22.11 15.04 1.81
N ILE A 624 22.03 15.76 2.94
CA ILE A 624 22.80 17.01 3.14
C ILE A 624 24.25 16.66 3.48
N THR A 625 24.47 15.63 4.29
CA THR A 625 25.83 15.14 4.56
C THR A 625 26.53 14.69 3.27
N GLU A 626 25.88 13.89 2.43
CA GLU A 626 26.42 13.44 1.14
C GLU A 626 26.76 14.65 0.22
N LYS A 627 25.87 15.65 0.14
CA LYS A 627 26.12 16.87 -0.64
C LYS A 627 27.32 17.68 -0.14
N ARG A 628 27.59 17.69 1.17
CA ARG A 628 28.78 18.36 1.71
C ARG A 628 30.06 17.69 1.22
N VAL A 629 30.08 16.36 1.16
CA VAL A 629 31.19 15.61 0.60
C VAL A 629 31.38 15.96 -0.88
N PHE A 630 30.31 15.94 -1.68
CA PHE A 630 30.40 16.29 -3.11
C PHE A 630 30.86 17.74 -3.33
N SER A 631 30.43 18.65 -2.44
CA SER A 631 30.91 20.04 -2.43
C SER A 631 32.40 20.14 -2.11
N SER A 632 32.90 19.31 -1.19
CA SER A 632 34.33 19.22 -0.84
C SER A 632 35.15 18.69 -2.02
N TRP A 633 34.69 17.60 -2.65
CA TRP A 633 35.35 17.01 -3.83
C TRP A 633 35.45 18.01 -4.99
N ALA A 634 34.45 18.85 -5.18
CA ALA A 634 34.47 19.89 -6.21
C ALA A 634 35.45 21.04 -5.90
N GLN A 635 35.75 21.31 -4.62
CA GLN A 635 36.65 22.40 -4.24
C GLN A 635 38.13 22.01 -4.35
N LEU A 636 38.45 20.73 -4.14
CA LEU A 636 39.80 20.18 -4.27
C LEU A 636 40.39 20.29 -5.68
N ASP A 637 39.54 20.51 -6.68
CA ASP A 637 39.89 20.61 -8.09
C ASP A 637 40.33 22.04 -8.51
N THR A 638 40.25 23.01 -7.60
CA THR A 638 40.51 24.44 -7.88
C THR A 638 41.75 25.03 -7.20
N GLY A 639 42.52 24.24 -6.43
CA GLY A 639 43.64 24.74 -5.64
C GLY A 639 44.97 24.01 -5.89
N GLU A 640 45.96 24.72 -6.43
CA GLU A 640 47.38 24.35 -6.36
C GLU A 640 47.87 24.34 -4.90
N VAL A 641 48.02 23.16 -4.27
CA VAL A 641 49.04 22.91 -3.23
C VAL A 641 49.42 21.43 -3.29
N GLY A 642 50.72 21.14 -3.50
CA GLY A 642 51.26 19.79 -3.62
C GLY A 642 51.44 19.07 -2.28
N LEU A 643 51.13 17.76 -2.26
CA LEU A 643 51.78 16.69 -1.46
C LEU A 643 51.19 15.30 -1.82
N CYS A 644 52.07 14.35 -2.17
CA CYS A 644 51.97 12.87 -2.32
C CYS A 644 50.91 12.19 -3.25
N PRO A 645 51.31 11.18 -4.08
CA PRO A 645 50.45 10.52 -5.07
C PRO A 645 49.87 9.20 -4.55
N ALA A 646 48.75 9.24 -3.85
CA ALA A 646 47.89 8.07 -3.69
C ALA A 646 46.45 8.55 -3.46
N ALA A 647 45.56 8.23 -4.41
CA ALA A 647 44.14 8.61 -4.46
C ALA A 647 43.86 10.11 -4.70
N ARG A 648 43.91 10.55 -5.97
CA ARG A 648 43.19 11.75 -6.42
C ARG A 648 41.83 11.34 -7.02
N PRO A 649 40.68 11.88 -6.57
CA PRO A 649 39.44 11.87 -7.34
C PRO A 649 39.62 12.77 -8.58
N ARG A 650 39.24 12.26 -9.76
CA ARG A 650 39.23 13.04 -11.01
C ARG A 650 38.08 14.06 -11.00
N ALA A 651 38.26 15.12 -11.77
CA ALA A 651 37.60 16.43 -11.69
C ALA A 651 36.06 16.43 -11.67
N ILE A 652 35.43 17.26 -10.80
CA ILE A 652 33.98 17.49 -10.75
C ILE A 652 33.69 18.97 -11.06
N VAL A 653 33.13 19.26 -12.23
CA VAL A 653 32.80 20.63 -12.66
C VAL A 653 31.29 20.87 -12.60
N TRP A 654 30.87 21.80 -11.75
CA TRP A 654 29.47 22.22 -11.62
C TRP A 654 29.07 23.28 -12.66
N LEU A 655 27.93 23.10 -13.32
CA LEU A 655 27.26 24.16 -14.10
C LEU A 655 25.98 24.60 -13.39
N ILE A 656 26.09 25.63 -12.54
CA ILE A 656 24.95 26.36 -11.98
C ILE A 656 24.64 27.57 -12.89
N LYS A 657 23.38 27.71 -13.29
CA LYS A 657 22.88 28.85 -14.08
C LYS A 657 22.74 30.07 -13.15
N ALA A 658 23.63 31.05 -13.27
CA ALA A 658 23.44 32.42 -12.79
C ALA A 658 23.34 33.35 -14.02
N GLY A 659 22.38 34.26 -14.03
CA GLY A 659 22.17 35.23 -15.12
C GLY A 659 22.85 36.57 -14.84
N LEU A 660 23.25 37.22 -15.95
CA LEU A 660 23.49 38.65 -16.21
C LEU A 660 24.50 39.40 -15.31
N GLU A 661 25.64 39.77 -15.88
CA GLU A 661 25.95 41.16 -16.28
C GLU A 661 27.17 41.22 -17.23
N GLU A 662 27.18 42.31 -18.00
CA GLU A 662 28.08 42.83 -19.07
C GLU A 662 29.59 42.84 -18.70
N ASP A 663 30.62 43.03 -19.55
CA ASP A 663 30.78 43.61 -20.89
C ASP A 663 32.23 43.31 -21.39
N ILE A 664 32.45 43.34 -22.73
CA ILE A 664 33.64 43.80 -23.51
C ILE A 664 35.04 43.25 -23.09
N ILE A 665 35.83 42.54 -23.92
CA ILE A 665 36.73 43.02 -24.99
C ILE A 665 37.31 41.83 -25.79
N SER A 666 37.46 42.05 -27.10
CA SER A 666 38.20 41.28 -28.14
C SER A 666 39.57 40.71 -27.71
N SER A 667 40.06 39.59 -28.25
CA SER A 667 40.74 39.58 -29.56
C SER A 667 41.30 38.18 -29.92
N HIS A 668 41.39 37.96 -31.24
CA HIS A 668 42.28 37.11 -32.07
C HIS A 668 43.27 36.14 -31.39
N SER A 669 43.62 34.95 -31.87
CA SER A 669 43.86 34.41 -33.24
C SER A 669 44.17 32.90 -33.11
N GLY A 670 43.63 32.00 -33.94
CA GLY A 670 44.39 31.42 -35.06
C GLY A 670 44.63 29.90 -34.90
N PRO A 671 44.85 29.12 -35.98
CA PRO A 671 44.36 27.73 -36.09
C PRO A 671 45.44 26.66 -36.41
N GLY A 672 45.07 25.38 -36.29
CA GLY A 672 45.80 24.21 -36.81
C GLY A 672 45.85 23.08 -35.77
N GLY A 673 45.68 21.80 -36.06
CA GLY A 673 45.58 21.06 -37.31
C GLY A 673 46.03 19.61 -37.03
N ILE A 674 45.11 18.66 -37.22
CA ILE A 674 45.31 17.32 -37.84
C ILE A 674 46.15 16.22 -37.11
N SER A 675 45.55 15.01 -37.14
CA SER A 675 46.10 13.63 -37.23
C SER A 675 46.38 12.77 -35.97
N TRP A 676 45.61 11.67 -35.91
CA TRP A 676 45.94 10.32 -35.40
C TRP A 676 46.90 9.61 -36.39
N PRO A 677 47.67 8.51 -36.09
CA PRO A 677 47.19 7.27 -35.45
C PRO A 677 48.17 6.31 -34.68
N ILE A 678 47.59 5.43 -33.85
CA ILE A 678 47.88 3.98 -33.55
C ILE A 678 49.27 3.50 -33.05
N ARG A 679 49.21 2.55 -32.07
CA ARG A 679 50.19 1.55 -31.54
C ARG A 679 50.71 1.90 -30.14
N ASP A 680 50.90 0.99 -29.17
CA ASP A 680 50.86 -0.47 -29.11
C ASP A 680 50.72 -0.91 -27.64
N LEU A 681 50.42 -2.19 -27.42
CA LEU A 681 50.44 -2.89 -26.13
C LEU A 681 51.79 -2.76 -25.39
N GLY A 682 51.76 -2.81 -24.05
CA GLY A 682 52.87 -3.40 -23.29
C GLY A 682 53.13 -2.88 -21.87
N SER A 683 52.54 -3.57 -20.88
CA SER A 683 53.25 -4.21 -19.75
C SER A 683 54.02 -3.40 -18.68
N TYR A 684 53.65 -3.66 -17.40
CA TYR A 684 54.38 -3.48 -16.11
C TYR A 684 54.79 -2.03 -15.75
N VAL A 685 54.39 -1.44 -14.62
CA VAL A 685 54.45 -1.88 -13.20
C VAL A 685 53.31 -1.21 -12.42
#